data_AF-A0A2V5QJP2-F1
#
_entry.id   AF-A0A2V5QJP2-F1
#
_cell.length_a   1.000
_cell.length_b   1.000
_cell.length_c   1.000
_cell.angle_alpha   90.00
_cell.angle_beta   90.00
_cell.angle_gamma   90.00
#
_symmetry.space_group_name_H-M   'P 1'
#
loop_
_entity.id
_entity.type
_entity.pdbx_description
1 polymer ?
#
loop_
_entity_poly.entity_id
_entity_poly.type
_entity_poly.pdbx_seq_one_letter_code
_entity_poly.pdbx_strand_id
1 'polypeptide(L)'
;MDQLILFTDANFQGAHKHIFDKADALSLLGTDSDGNTVCVANCEFPDGVSSIVILSGNWQFFQDENLANPFPGVVIGPGLYRFVGEKKLSNDKIRSMMTVPDEPTMPGEPLNGHVILFEHANFRGEHQHVFEAQKDLGAVGFDKKTSSIVVESGNWSFYFDTEFDGSYPLQPIFGPGIYPWVEGVGISNDSVSSLQPSTSAATISNSVDNEVILFQYGAFYGPHRHVFAPEPNLNADDDNFFNDNVGSLVILTGAWSFYADWNFHGLYDSGPVGLGTYPDLSTLSIDYHDVSSLRPTVPAAVTLGTTIFGHVILFKDANFQGPHKHVLNAEDNLNADDDNEFNDSVSSIVVLAGNWKFYRNSGFDDDYPVVLGPGLYPWVEDLSIRDNDMSSLQVAEDRPTTLCDPVAGHIVLFEHDQFRGGHKHIFRTEDLGADADKSFNTITSSLVVLLGTWNLGTVSGVFGWAGIGEGLYWSITDVKNENGESLPNDALTSLELTDSTALVFGEPKLGSVILFENKGLRGAHKHVFNWEENLNADEDNTFNDATLSIAALEGTWSTYRDANLWRAYDVTLGKGLFPWVEDVGIANDDMSSLSVAGEKWQLTGTATIQIASGAHPNPYIEPVTMTFLVPSNSQQLLVAKPFDPIDTDLGTVTYVDSRGGTFATDGQIIIPEFSIQASKLHASLSDTFILSTGSTTSPQNHFNKTGSPVAADGKVTLVGSGHMSGFGGAVDDDFLVVIDGTFLRQT
;
A
#
# COMPACT_ATOMS: atom_id res chain seq x y z
N MET A 1 -6.99 24.98 -6.43
CA MET A 1 -6.13 25.96 -5.76
C MET A 1 -5.60 26.88 -6.82
N ASP A 2 -5.82 28.17 -6.64
CA ASP A 2 -5.35 29.21 -7.54
C ASP A 2 -4.11 29.88 -6.96
N GLN A 3 -3.16 30.28 -7.81
CA GLN A 3 -1.85 30.76 -7.40
C GLN A 3 -1.44 32.04 -8.14
N LEU A 4 -0.83 32.96 -7.40
CA LEU A 4 -0.09 34.09 -7.95
C LEU A 4 1.23 34.33 -7.19
N ILE A 5 2.12 35.09 -7.81
CA ILE A 5 3.40 35.51 -7.24
C ILE A 5 3.49 37.05 -7.32
N LEU A 6 3.75 37.68 -6.17
CA LEU A 6 3.98 39.11 -6.05
C LEU A 6 5.48 39.40 -6.06
N PHE A 7 5.86 40.53 -6.65
CA PHE A 7 7.25 41.00 -6.71
C PHE A 7 7.35 42.45 -6.23
N THR A 8 8.41 42.75 -5.49
CA THR A 8 8.67 44.08 -4.93
C THR A 8 9.17 45.09 -5.96
N ASP A 9 9.71 44.63 -7.08
CA ASP A 9 10.13 45.51 -8.18
C ASP A 9 9.34 45.22 -9.46
N ALA A 10 9.41 46.16 -10.41
CA ALA A 10 8.85 45.97 -11.74
C ALA A 10 9.60 44.87 -12.52
N ASN A 11 8.93 44.27 -13.51
CA ASN A 11 9.49 43.19 -14.35
C ASN A 11 9.91 41.94 -13.56
N PHE A 12 9.15 41.59 -12.52
CA PHE A 12 9.31 40.34 -11.77
C PHE A 12 10.66 40.24 -11.06
N GLN A 13 11.13 41.36 -10.48
CA GLN A 13 12.40 41.47 -9.78
C GLN A 13 12.20 41.73 -8.28
N GLY A 14 13.29 41.68 -7.52
CA GLY A 14 13.29 41.88 -6.07
C GLY A 14 12.78 40.65 -5.33
N ALA A 15 12.43 40.84 -4.06
CA ALA A 15 11.82 39.78 -3.24
C ALA A 15 10.45 39.38 -3.81
N HIS A 16 10.12 38.08 -3.71
CA HIS A 16 8.85 37.54 -4.17
C HIS A 16 8.07 36.79 -3.08
N LYS A 17 6.74 36.75 -3.24
CA LYS A 17 5.83 36.06 -2.32
C LYS A 17 4.76 35.31 -3.09
N HIS A 18 4.58 34.03 -2.77
CA HIS A 18 3.49 33.20 -3.29
C HIS A 18 2.21 33.46 -2.51
N ILE A 19 1.09 33.51 -3.22
CA ILE A 19 -0.25 33.63 -2.65
C ILE A 19 -1.13 32.53 -3.23
N PHE A 20 -1.89 31.86 -2.36
CA PHE A 20 -2.76 30.73 -2.71
C PHE A 20 -4.18 31.04 -2.29
N ASP A 21 -5.10 31.11 -3.25
CA ASP A 21 -6.54 31.43 -3.14
C ASP A 21 -6.88 32.81 -2.52
N LYS A 22 -6.22 33.23 -1.44
CA LYS A 22 -6.51 34.45 -0.69
C LYS A 22 -5.32 34.89 0.18
N ALA A 23 -5.18 36.21 0.37
CA ALA A 23 -4.39 36.81 1.45
C ALA A 23 -5.13 37.98 2.08
N ASP A 24 -5.41 37.91 3.39
CA ASP A 24 -6.00 39.01 4.17
C ASP A 24 -5.01 40.14 4.48
N ALA A 25 -3.71 39.83 4.49
CA ALA A 25 -2.63 40.79 4.67
C ALA A 25 -1.37 40.34 3.91
N LEU A 26 -0.43 41.25 3.69
CA LEU A 26 0.83 40.96 2.99
C LEU A 26 2.02 40.74 3.93
N SER A 27 1.97 41.27 5.14
CA SER A 27 3.00 41.09 6.17
C SER A 27 2.46 40.35 7.38
N LEU A 28 3.30 39.55 8.03
CA LEU A 28 2.99 38.96 9.33
C LEU A 28 3.38 39.95 10.43
N LEU A 29 2.42 40.31 11.29
CA LEU A 29 2.65 41.15 12.46
C LEU A 29 2.71 40.29 13.72
N GLY A 30 3.58 40.67 14.65
CA GLY A 30 3.73 40.06 15.96
C GLY A 30 3.90 41.13 17.03
N THR A 31 4.24 40.71 18.24
CA THR A 31 4.44 41.59 19.39
C THR A 31 5.84 41.42 19.95
N ASP A 32 6.58 42.50 20.12
CA ASP A 32 7.90 42.47 20.77
C ASP A 32 7.81 42.27 22.30
N SER A 33 8.96 42.18 22.97
CA SER A 33 9.03 42.00 24.43
C SER A 33 8.39 43.16 25.23
N ASP A 34 8.24 44.32 24.61
CA ASP A 34 7.69 45.53 25.22
C ASP A 34 6.18 45.70 24.94
N GLY A 35 5.58 44.77 24.19
CA GLY A 35 4.16 44.81 23.83
C GLY A 35 3.84 45.61 22.57
N ASN A 36 4.84 46.06 21.81
CA ASN A 36 4.61 46.81 20.57
C ASN A 36 4.39 45.87 19.40
N THR A 37 3.50 46.27 18.48
CA THR A 37 3.33 45.59 17.20
C THR A 37 4.56 45.79 16.33
N VAL A 38 5.19 44.69 15.93
CA VAL A 38 6.35 44.66 15.04
C VAL A 38 6.07 43.75 13.85
N CYS A 39 6.66 44.04 12.71
CA CYS A 39 6.59 43.14 11.58
C CYS A 39 7.56 41.98 11.77
N VAL A 40 7.06 40.75 11.64
CA VAL A 40 7.79 39.49 11.81
C VAL A 40 8.30 38.97 10.46
N ALA A 41 7.49 39.08 9.41
CA ALA A 41 7.84 38.58 8.08
C ALA A 41 7.16 39.36 6.94
N ASN A 42 7.79 39.36 5.76
CA ASN A 42 7.29 39.95 4.51
C ASN A 42 6.95 41.46 4.64
N CYS A 43 7.76 42.21 5.39
CA CYS A 43 7.53 43.61 5.73
C CYS A 43 7.65 44.56 4.53
N GLU A 44 8.34 44.12 3.50
CA GLU A 44 8.59 44.80 2.24
C GLU A 44 7.38 44.80 1.31
N PHE A 45 6.46 43.85 1.44
CA PHE A 45 5.36 43.70 0.49
C PHE A 45 4.24 44.75 0.58
N PRO A 46 3.72 45.13 1.78
CA PRO A 46 2.59 46.06 1.86
C PRO A 46 2.81 47.36 1.06
N ASP A 47 4.03 47.90 1.06
CA ASP A 47 4.42 49.12 0.36
C ASP A 47 5.41 48.88 -0.78
N GLY A 48 5.53 47.64 -1.27
CA GLY A 48 6.50 47.29 -2.30
C GLY A 48 5.93 46.59 -3.53
N VAL A 49 4.68 46.10 -3.54
CA VAL A 49 4.19 45.34 -4.71
C VAL A 49 4.19 46.19 -5.98
N SER A 50 5.06 45.81 -6.91
CA SER A 50 5.28 46.51 -8.18
C SER A 50 4.96 45.66 -9.41
N SER A 51 5.11 44.34 -9.34
CA SER A 51 4.72 43.44 -10.44
C SER A 51 4.10 42.13 -9.95
N ILE A 52 3.33 41.48 -10.81
CA ILE A 52 2.51 40.30 -10.46
C ILE A 52 2.57 39.28 -11.58
N VAL A 53 2.71 38.01 -11.22
CA VAL A 53 2.47 36.87 -12.11
C VAL A 53 1.27 36.08 -11.58
N ILE A 54 0.24 35.92 -12.39
CA ILE A 54 -0.92 35.09 -12.05
C ILE A 54 -0.81 33.78 -12.82
N LEU A 55 -0.59 32.68 -12.10
CA LEU A 55 -0.44 31.34 -12.67
C LEU A 55 -1.81 30.70 -12.93
N SER A 56 -2.76 30.91 -12.00
CA SER A 56 -4.13 30.39 -12.11
C SER A 56 -5.13 31.27 -11.34
N GLY A 57 -6.42 31.10 -11.67
CA GLY A 57 -7.53 31.83 -11.05
C GLY A 57 -7.73 33.25 -11.56
N ASN A 58 -8.89 33.81 -11.21
CA ASN A 58 -9.23 35.21 -11.42
C ASN A 58 -9.22 35.93 -10.06
N TRP A 59 -8.57 37.09 -9.98
CA TRP A 59 -8.24 37.72 -8.71
C TRP A 59 -8.81 39.13 -8.57
N GLN A 60 -9.32 39.44 -7.38
CA GLN A 60 -9.70 40.78 -6.94
C GLN A 60 -8.67 41.28 -5.91
N PHE A 61 -8.20 42.51 -6.11
CA PHE A 61 -7.24 43.17 -5.22
C PHE A 61 -7.91 44.28 -4.41
N PHE A 62 -7.33 44.59 -3.26
CA PHE A 62 -7.87 45.50 -2.26
C PHE A 62 -6.81 46.48 -1.76
N GLN A 63 -7.25 47.70 -1.48
CA GLN A 63 -6.40 48.80 -1.02
C GLN A 63 -6.09 48.76 0.47
N ASP A 64 -6.93 48.06 1.24
CA ASP A 64 -6.81 47.89 2.68
C ASP A 64 -6.70 46.39 3.01
N GLU A 65 -6.24 46.07 4.22
CA GLU A 65 -6.18 44.69 4.72
C GLU A 65 -7.59 44.11 4.92
N ASN A 66 -7.68 42.79 5.09
CA ASN A 66 -8.92 42.05 5.34
C ASN A 66 -9.97 42.22 4.24
N LEU A 67 -9.53 42.28 2.98
CA LEU A 67 -10.37 42.41 1.79
C LEU A 67 -11.27 43.66 1.82
N ALA A 68 -10.78 44.75 2.40
CA ALA A 68 -11.48 46.02 2.44
C ALA A 68 -11.06 46.95 1.29
N ASN A 69 -12.01 47.76 0.82
CA ASN A 69 -11.75 48.79 -0.22
C ASN A 69 -11.19 48.20 -1.54
N PRO A 70 -12.01 47.42 -2.29
CA PRO A 70 -11.58 46.80 -3.53
C PRO A 70 -11.17 47.84 -4.58
N PHE A 71 -10.18 47.52 -5.40
CA PHE A 71 -9.92 48.29 -6.62
C PHE A 71 -11.14 48.17 -7.56
N PRO A 72 -11.84 49.28 -7.88
CA PRO A 72 -13.16 49.21 -8.50
C PRO A 72 -13.09 48.73 -9.95
N GLY A 73 -13.83 47.65 -10.24
CA GLY A 73 -14.00 47.10 -11.60
C GLY A 73 -12.76 46.41 -12.17
N VAL A 74 -11.85 45.94 -11.30
CA VAL A 74 -10.59 45.29 -11.69
C VAL A 74 -10.61 43.85 -11.20
N VAL A 75 -10.85 42.91 -12.12
CA VAL A 75 -10.63 41.48 -11.93
C VAL A 75 -9.52 41.07 -12.88
N ILE A 76 -8.48 40.45 -12.34
CA ILE A 76 -7.24 40.17 -13.04
C ILE A 76 -7.12 38.66 -13.23
N GLY A 77 -6.98 38.22 -14.48
CA GLY A 77 -6.85 36.80 -14.81
C GLY A 77 -5.40 36.34 -14.94
N PRO A 78 -5.17 35.07 -15.30
CA PRO A 78 -3.84 34.53 -15.52
C PRO A 78 -3.02 35.34 -16.53
N GLY A 79 -1.72 35.45 -16.28
CA GLY A 79 -0.78 36.17 -17.13
C GLY A 79 0.25 37.00 -16.37
N LEU A 80 1.06 37.72 -17.14
CA LEU A 80 2.18 38.54 -16.69
C LEU A 80 1.78 40.02 -16.59
N TYR A 81 2.11 40.65 -15.46
CA TYR A 81 1.85 42.06 -15.18
C TYR A 81 3.13 42.76 -14.69
N ARG A 82 3.92 43.27 -15.65
CA ARG A 82 5.25 43.88 -15.44
C ARG A 82 5.26 45.07 -14.49
N PHE A 83 4.16 45.80 -14.46
CA PHE A 83 3.97 46.94 -13.58
C PHE A 83 2.49 47.12 -13.23
N VAL A 84 2.15 47.08 -11.95
CA VAL A 84 0.75 47.17 -11.49
C VAL A 84 0.14 48.54 -11.76
N GLY A 85 0.96 49.61 -11.74
CA GLY A 85 0.54 51.00 -11.99
C GLY A 85 -0.10 51.24 -13.36
N GLU A 86 0.25 50.44 -14.37
CA GLU A 86 -0.34 50.52 -15.72
C GLU A 86 -1.77 49.95 -15.80
N LYS A 87 -2.20 49.27 -14.73
CA LYS A 87 -3.35 48.35 -14.76
C LYS A 87 -4.47 48.77 -13.80
N LYS A 88 -4.57 50.08 -13.52
CA LYS A 88 -5.51 50.68 -12.54
C LYS A 88 -5.33 50.21 -11.09
N LEU A 89 -4.28 49.43 -10.82
CA LEU A 89 -3.81 49.15 -9.48
C LEU A 89 -2.77 50.23 -9.15
N SER A 90 -3.00 51.02 -8.11
CA SER A 90 -2.00 51.98 -7.68
C SER A 90 -0.79 51.22 -7.11
N ASN A 91 0.42 51.56 -7.56
CA ASN A 91 1.67 50.96 -7.05
C ASN A 91 1.73 51.09 -5.53
N ASP A 92 2.19 50.05 -4.84
CA ASP A 92 2.38 50.03 -3.38
C ASP A 92 1.09 50.30 -2.57
N LYS A 93 -0.07 50.06 -3.18
CA LYS A 93 -1.38 50.18 -2.54
C LYS A 93 -2.13 48.86 -2.43
N ILE A 94 -1.54 47.74 -2.83
CA ILE A 94 -2.17 46.43 -2.65
C ILE A 94 -1.91 45.97 -1.22
N ARG A 95 -2.96 45.61 -0.48
CA ARG A 95 -2.85 45.15 0.91
C ARG A 95 -3.46 43.78 1.16
N SER A 96 -4.45 43.39 0.36
CA SER A 96 -5.08 42.07 0.43
C SER A 96 -5.67 41.67 -0.93
N MET A 97 -5.95 40.38 -1.10
CA MET A 97 -6.47 39.81 -2.35
C MET A 97 -7.20 38.49 -2.13
N MET A 98 -8.11 38.15 -3.04
CA MET A 98 -8.76 36.85 -3.09
C MET A 98 -9.11 36.47 -4.53
N THR A 99 -9.30 35.18 -4.77
CA THR A 99 -9.91 34.71 -6.00
C THR A 99 -11.41 34.98 -6.03
N VAL A 100 -11.91 35.19 -7.24
CA VAL A 100 -13.30 35.49 -7.54
C VAL A 100 -13.77 34.68 -8.74
N PRO A 101 -15.06 34.30 -8.82
CA PRO A 101 -15.60 33.59 -9.97
C PRO A 101 -15.84 34.51 -11.19
N ASP A 102 -15.72 35.82 -11.01
CA ASP A 102 -15.94 36.81 -12.07
C ASP A 102 -14.89 36.66 -13.18
N GLU A 103 -15.33 36.85 -14.42
CA GLU A 103 -14.43 36.85 -15.59
C GLU A 103 -13.42 38.01 -15.51
N PRO A 104 -12.18 37.81 -16.00
CA PRO A 104 -11.15 38.83 -15.90
C PRO A 104 -11.52 40.03 -16.77
N THR A 105 -11.62 41.20 -16.14
CA THR A 105 -11.83 42.47 -16.83
C THR A 105 -10.54 42.98 -17.47
N MET A 106 -9.41 42.38 -17.13
CA MET A 106 -8.09 42.75 -17.59
C MET A 106 -7.19 41.51 -17.73
N PRO A 107 -7.01 40.99 -18.95
CA PRO A 107 -6.07 39.89 -19.19
C PRO A 107 -4.62 40.41 -19.19
N GLY A 108 -3.70 39.58 -18.70
CA GLY A 108 -2.27 39.84 -18.65
C GLY A 108 -1.59 39.55 -19.97
N GLU A 109 -0.28 39.82 -20.03
CA GLU A 109 0.53 39.27 -21.12
C GLU A 109 0.57 37.73 -21.00
N PRO A 110 0.64 36.98 -22.12
CA PRO A 110 0.64 35.53 -22.07
C PRO A 110 1.80 34.96 -21.25
N LEU A 111 1.50 34.07 -20.31
CA LEU A 111 2.47 33.25 -19.60
C LEU A 111 2.88 32.06 -20.49
N ASN A 112 3.95 32.23 -21.26
CA ASN A 112 4.40 31.24 -22.25
C ASN A 112 5.49 30.28 -21.71
N GLY A 113 5.98 30.53 -20.51
CA GLY A 113 6.95 29.67 -19.85
C GLY A 113 7.22 30.12 -18.42
N HIS A 114 7.75 29.20 -17.63
CA HIS A 114 8.20 29.45 -16.27
C HIS A 114 9.32 28.46 -15.96
N VAL A 115 10.47 29.01 -15.56
CA VAL A 115 11.63 28.25 -15.08
C VAL A 115 12.07 28.80 -13.73
N ILE A 116 12.54 27.92 -12.87
CA ILE A 116 13.12 28.24 -11.57
C ILE A 116 14.60 27.83 -11.60
N LEU A 117 15.48 28.78 -11.29
CA LEU A 117 16.92 28.55 -11.18
C LEU A 117 17.27 28.44 -9.70
N PHE A 118 18.17 27.51 -9.35
CA PHE A 118 18.62 27.30 -7.97
C PHE A 118 20.13 27.44 -7.87
N GLU A 119 20.59 28.06 -6.78
CA GLU A 119 22.01 28.33 -6.51
C GLU A 119 22.83 27.06 -6.30
N HIS A 120 22.22 26.02 -5.74
CA HIS A 120 22.90 24.76 -5.45
C HIS A 120 22.23 23.57 -6.15
N ALA A 121 22.94 22.44 -6.16
CA ALA A 121 22.41 21.18 -6.67
C ALA A 121 21.21 20.72 -5.83
N ASN A 122 20.36 19.87 -6.41
CA ASN A 122 19.17 19.33 -5.75
C ASN A 122 18.19 20.41 -5.22
N PHE A 123 18.09 21.54 -5.93
CA PHE A 123 17.12 22.61 -5.66
C PHE A 123 17.30 23.31 -4.31
N ARG A 124 18.57 23.48 -3.92
CA ARG A 124 18.97 24.13 -2.65
C ARG A 124 19.50 25.55 -2.86
N GLY A 125 19.70 26.26 -1.76
CA GLY A 125 20.12 27.66 -1.75
C GLY A 125 19.04 28.61 -2.25
N GLU A 126 19.45 29.81 -2.65
CA GLU A 126 18.54 30.82 -3.21
C GLU A 126 17.96 30.37 -4.57
N HIS A 127 16.76 30.84 -4.88
CA HIS A 127 16.09 30.55 -6.14
C HIS A 127 15.56 31.78 -6.86
N GLN A 128 15.51 31.71 -8.20
CA GLN A 128 15.01 32.79 -9.05
C GLN A 128 13.95 32.26 -10.03
N HIS A 129 12.75 32.81 -9.97
CA HIS A 129 11.70 32.59 -10.95
C HIS A 129 11.96 33.43 -12.21
N VAL A 130 11.85 32.83 -13.39
CA VAL A 130 11.98 33.50 -14.69
C VAL A 130 10.82 33.07 -15.58
N PHE A 131 10.06 34.05 -16.08
CA PHE A 131 8.85 33.82 -16.88
C PHE A 131 9.01 34.23 -18.35
N GLU A 132 10.10 34.92 -18.65
CA GLU A 132 10.39 35.49 -19.96
C GLU A 132 11.88 35.57 -20.24
N ALA A 133 12.26 36.12 -21.39
CA ALA A 133 13.66 36.27 -21.76
C ALA A 133 14.40 37.20 -20.78
N GLN A 134 15.44 36.67 -20.14
CA GLN A 134 16.31 37.39 -19.21
C GLN A 134 17.70 37.50 -19.83
N LYS A 135 18.02 38.69 -20.32
CA LYS A 135 19.26 38.98 -21.06
C LYS A 135 20.48 39.14 -20.16
N ASP A 136 20.27 39.41 -18.87
CA ASP A 136 21.35 39.59 -17.90
C ASP A 136 20.87 39.13 -16.52
N LEU A 137 21.27 37.93 -16.11
CA LEU A 137 20.97 37.43 -14.77
C LEU A 137 21.65 38.25 -13.66
N GLY A 138 22.68 39.02 -13.99
CA GLY A 138 23.31 39.97 -13.07
C GLY A 138 22.37 41.08 -12.65
N ALA A 139 21.43 41.47 -13.52
CA ALA A 139 20.41 42.48 -13.21
C ALA A 139 19.42 42.02 -12.12
N VAL A 140 19.30 40.71 -11.90
CA VAL A 140 18.47 40.11 -10.84
C VAL A 140 19.31 39.43 -9.75
N GLY A 141 20.64 39.64 -9.75
CA GLY A 141 21.53 39.10 -8.71
C GLY A 141 21.77 37.58 -8.77
N PHE A 142 21.51 36.95 -9.92
CA PHE A 142 21.60 35.49 -10.11
C PHE A 142 22.61 35.08 -11.21
N ASP A 143 23.50 35.98 -11.61
CA ASP A 143 24.56 35.67 -12.59
C ASP A 143 25.49 34.59 -12.04
N LYS A 144 25.75 33.54 -12.83
CA LYS A 144 26.77 32.53 -12.51
C LYS A 144 26.59 31.87 -11.15
N LYS A 145 25.33 31.56 -10.82
CA LYS A 145 24.94 30.83 -9.62
C LYS A 145 24.22 29.51 -9.89
N THR A 146 23.66 29.33 -11.09
CA THR A 146 22.75 28.20 -11.33
C THR A 146 23.47 26.86 -11.29
N SER A 147 23.06 26.01 -10.35
CA SER A 147 23.54 24.62 -10.18
C SER A 147 22.44 23.56 -10.39
N SER A 148 21.16 23.94 -10.26
CA SER A 148 20.02 23.09 -10.63
C SER A 148 18.86 23.92 -11.18
N ILE A 149 17.96 23.27 -11.93
CA ILE A 149 16.90 23.91 -12.72
C ILE A 149 15.60 23.12 -12.60
N VAL A 150 14.47 23.80 -12.48
CA VAL A 150 13.14 23.23 -12.72
C VAL A 150 12.44 24.04 -13.80
N VAL A 151 11.99 23.36 -14.85
CA VAL A 151 11.15 23.97 -15.89
C VAL A 151 9.71 23.56 -15.63
N GLU A 152 8.91 24.50 -15.14
CA GLU A 152 7.48 24.30 -14.90
C GLU A 152 6.70 24.28 -16.21
N SER A 153 7.04 25.18 -17.14
CA SER A 153 6.37 25.27 -18.43
C SER A 153 7.23 25.93 -19.52
N GLY A 154 6.88 25.64 -20.77
CA GLY A 154 7.58 26.14 -21.94
C GLY A 154 8.89 25.41 -22.23
N ASN A 155 9.50 25.73 -23.36
CA ASN A 155 10.85 25.26 -23.70
C ASN A 155 11.84 26.42 -23.51
N TRP A 156 13.06 26.14 -23.08
CA TRP A 156 14.04 27.15 -22.67
C TRP A 156 15.43 26.88 -23.24
N SER A 157 16.11 27.96 -23.60
CA SER A 157 17.53 28.00 -24.00
C SER A 157 18.33 28.77 -22.96
N PHE A 158 19.52 28.26 -22.62
CA PHE A 158 20.44 28.85 -21.65
C PHE A 158 21.78 29.20 -22.29
N TYR A 159 22.40 30.24 -21.74
CA TYR A 159 23.60 30.86 -22.30
C TYR A 159 24.59 31.20 -21.19
N PHE A 160 25.89 31.05 -21.46
CA PHE A 160 26.93 31.34 -20.46
C PHE A 160 27.44 32.78 -20.49
N ASP A 161 27.07 33.56 -21.50
CA ASP A 161 27.27 35.01 -21.53
C ASP A 161 25.92 35.75 -21.47
N THR A 162 25.98 37.07 -21.28
CA THR A 162 24.79 37.94 -21.32
C THR A 162 24.31 38.15 -22.77
N GLU A 163 23.12 38.75 -22.92
CA GLU A 163 22.50 39.07 -24.21
C GLU A 163 22.32 37.83 -25.12
N PHE A 164 22.11 36.65 -24.53
CA PHE A 164 21.89 35.36 -25.19
C PHE A 164 23.07 34.89 -26.06
N ASP A 165 24.30 35.30 -25.72
CA ASP A 165 25.53 34.85 -26.35
C ASP A 165 26.21 33.72 -25.58
N GLY A 166 27.14 33.01 -26.20
CA GLY A 166 27.86 31.91 -25.56
C GLY A 166 27.00 30.65 -25.42
N SER A 167 27.12 29.76 -26.41
CA SER A 167 26.36 28.51 -26.47
C SER A 167 27.11 27.34 -25.81
N TYR A 168 26.42 26.57 -24.97
CA TYR A 168 26.97 25.31 -24.45
C TYR A 168 27.24 24.29 -25.57
N PRO A 169 28.22 23.38 -25.40
CA PRO A 169 28.63 22.44 -26.46
C PRO A 169 27.51 21.59 -27.07
N LEU A 170 26.49 21.24 -26.26
CA LEU A 170 25.35 20.42 -26.68
C LEU A 170 24.11 21.24 -27.07
N GLN A 171 24.12 22.55 -26.84
CA GLN A 171 22.98 23.45 -27.04
C GLN A 171 21.62 22.86 -26.59
N PRO A 172 21.52 22.32 -25.36
CA PRO A 172 20.30 21.68 -24.90
C PRO A 172 19.12 22.68 -24.87
N ILE A 173 17.98 22.25 -25.41
CA ILE A 173 16.69 22.91 -25.23
C ILE A 173 15.93 22.16 -24.14
N PHE A 174 15.65 22.84 -23.04
CA PHE A 174 14.99 22.26 -21.88
C PHE A 174 13.48 22.43 -22.03
N GLY A 175 12.74 21.33 -22.10
CA GLY A 175 11.30 21.33 -21.88
C GLY A 175 10.96 21.23 -20.40
N PRO A 176 9.67 21.10 -20.04
CA PRO A 176 9.24 20.83 -18.67
C PRO A 176 10.04 19.69 -18.05
N GLY A 177 10.29 19.78 -16.74
CA GLY A 177 11.02 18.76 -16.00
C GLY A 177 11.90 19.28 -14.87
N ILE A 178 12.36 18.33 -14.05
CA ILE A 178 13.19 18.55 -12.87
C ILE A 178 14.64 18.15 -13.21
N TYR A 179 15.61 19.07 -13.00
CA TYR A 179 17.02 18.89 -13.35
C TYR A 179 17.92 19.19 -12.14
N PRO A 180 18.21 18.19 -11.28
CA PRO A 180 18.89 18.39 -9.99
C PRO A 180 20.37 18.76 -10.10
N TRP A 181 20.97 18.60 -11.28
CA TRP A 181 22.37 18.95 -11.53
C TRP A 181 22.59 19.39 -12.98
N VAL A 182 23.03 20.62 -13.17
CA VAL A 182 23.17 21.24 -14.50
C VAL A 182 24.21 20.55 -15.40
N GLU A 183 25.31 20.04 -14.85
CA GLU A 183 26.32 19.36 -15.68
C GLU A 183 25.83 18.03 -16.23
N GLY A 184 24.92 17.35 -15.51
CA GLY A 184 24.27 16.13 -15.97
C GLY A 184 23.43 16.33 -17.25
N VAL A 185 23.11 17.59 -17.57
CA VAL A 185 22.28 18.00 -18.72
C VAL A 185 23.02 18.94 -19.66
N GLY A 186 24.35 19.02 -19.55
CA GLY A 186 25.20 19.70 -20.53
C GLY A 186 25.34 21.22 -20.35
N ILE A 187 24.98 21.75 -19.18
CA ILE A 187 25.27 23.13 -18.76
C ILE A 187 26.41 23.08 -17.74
N SER A 188 27.44 23.92 -17.87
CA SER A 188 28.52 23.98 -16.85
C SER A 188 28.01 24.63 -15.56
N ASN A 189 28.46 24.13 -14.40
CA ASN A 189 28.04 24.69 -13.11
C ASN A 189 28.41 26.18 -12.99
N ASP A 190 27.55 26.97 -12.33
CA ASP A 190 27.80 28.40 -12.04
C ASP A 190 28.18 29.22 -13.27
N SER A 191 27.63 28.89 -14.45
CA SER A 191 28.03 29.55 -15.70
C SER A 191 26.90 30.25 -16.43
N VAL A 192 25.64 30.03 -16.06
CA VAL A 192 24.49 30.66 -16.73
C VAL A 192 24.48 32.17 -16.46
N SER A 193 24.41 32.97 -17.53
CA SER A 193 24.35 34.44 -17.47
C SER A 193 23.13 35.02 -18.19
N SER A 194 22.50 34.27 -19.10
CA SER A 194 21.22 34.66 -19.71
C SER A 194 20.41 33.45 -20.19
N LEU A 195 19.11 33.64 -20.39
CA LEU A 195 18.18 32.59 -20.81
C LEU A 195 16.95 33.16 -21.52
N GLN A 196 16.35 32.38 -22.42
CA GLN A 196 15.10 32.78 -23.09
C GLN A 196 14.20 31.58 -23.43
N PRO A 197 12.88 31.81 -23.54
CA PRO A 197 11.98 30.83 -24.12
C PRO A 197 12.38 30.47 -25.55
N SER A 198 12.26 29.19 -25.90
CA SER A 198 12.60 28.64 -27.22
C SER A 198 11.34 28.13 -27.91
N THR A 199 11.25 28.40 -29.21
CA THR A 199 10.22 27.79 -30.09
C THR A 199 10.68 26.45 -30.65
N SER A 200 11.94 26.06 -30.41
CA SER A 200 12.45 24.74 -30.79
C SER A 200 11.87 23.67 -29.89
N ALA A 201 11.76 22.44 -30.41
CA ALA A 201 11.38 21.30 -29.59
C ALA A 201 12.44 21.05 -28.51
N ALA A 202 11.99 20.65 -27.32
CA ALA A 202 12.87 20.23 -26.23
C ALA A 202 13.76 19.07 -26.69
N THR A 203 15.05 19.16 -26.41
CA THR A 203 16.00 18.05 -26.58
C THR A 203 16.06 17.20 -25.32
N ILE A 204 15.73 17.79 -24.18
CA ILE A 204 15.63 17.14 -22.87
C ILE A 204 14.36 17.66 -22.19
N SER A 205 13.58 16.75 -21.62
CA SER A 205 12.33 17.05 -20.92
C SER A 205 11.99 15.85 -20.04
N ASN A 206 11.51 16.13 -18.83
CA ASN A 206 11.01 15.17 -17.87
C ASN A 206 9.63 15.65 -17.36
N SER A 207 9.03 14.95 -16.43
CA SER A 207 7.85 15.42 -15.71
C SER A 207 8.24 16.25 -14.48
N VAL A 208 7.38 17.19 -14.10
CA VAL A 208 7.38 17.83 -12.79
C VAL A 208 6.28 17.16 -11.97
N ASP A 209 6.59 15.97 -11.45
CA ASP A 209 5.59 15.10 -10.80
C ASP A 209 5.37 15.43 -9.32
N ASN A 210 6.36 16.07 -8.68
CA ASN A 210 6.33 16.34 -7.26
C ASN A 210 6.86 17.75 -6.97
N GLU A 211 6.10 18.51 -6.19
CA GLU A 211 6.50 19.81 -5.68
C GLU A 211 5.74 20.11 -4.39
N VAL A 212 6.49 20.42 -3.35
CA VAL A 212 5.98 21.01 -2.11
C VAL A 212 6.75 22.29 -1.80
N ILE A 213 6.03 23.33 -1.39
CA ILE A 213 6.59 24.59 -0.92
C ILE A 213 6.45 24.64 0.59
N LEU A 214 7.58 24.71 1.28
CA LEU A 214 7.66 24.87 2.73
C LEU A 214 7.72 26.36 3.06
N PHE A 215 7.00 26.80 4.09
CA PHE A 215 7.03 28.18 4.59
C PHE A 215 7.43 28.19 6.06
N GLN A 216 8.25 29.16 6.45
CA GLN A 216 8.73 29.25 7.82
C GLN A 216 7.59 29.46 8.82
N TYR A 217 6.64 30.34 8.51
CA TYR A 217 5.54 30.66 9.41
C TYR A 217 4.21 30.07 8.93
N GLY A 218 3.24 29.99 9.83
CA GLY A 218 1.85 29.64 9.50
C GLY A 218 1.26 30.57 8.43
N ALA A 219 0.22 30.11 7.73
CA ALA A 219 -0.47 30.88 6.68
C ALA A 219 0.44 31.44 5.56
N PHE A 220 1.49 30.70 5.21
CA PHE A 220 2.39 30.95 4.07
C PHE A 220 3.19 32.25 4.17
N TYR A 221 3.60 32.63 5.38
CA TYR A 221 4.48 33.77 5.62
C TYR A 221 5.93 33.36 5.83
N GLY A 222 6.83 34.31 5.60
CA GLY A 222 8.28 34.15 5.80
C GLY A 222 9.03 33.66 4.56
N PRO A 223 10.31 33.33 4.76
CA PRO A 223 11.09 32.55 3.81
C PRO A 223 10.35 31.28 3.40
N HIS A 224 10.57 30.84 2.17
CA HIS A 224 9.98 29.63 1.62
C HIS A 224 11.02 28.83 0.82
N ARG A 225 10.76 27.54 0.66
CA ARG A 225 11.61 26.62 -0.08
C ARG A 225 10.77 25.68 -0.94
N HIS A 226 11.17 25.46 -2.18
CA HIS A 226 10.60 24.44 -3.04
C HIS A 226 11.35 23.12 -2.87
N VAL A 227 10.63 22.01 -2.79
CA VAL A 227 11.19 20.66 -2.70
C VAL A 227 10.52 19.80 -3.77
N PHE A 228 11.33 19.18 -4.63
CA PHE A 228 10.85 18.42 -5.81
C PHE A 228 11.19 16.92 -5.76
N ALA A 229 11.98 16.51 -4.76
CA ALA A 229 12.54 15.17 -4.61
C ALA A 229 12.66 14.82 -3.11
N PRO A 230 13.02 13.58 -2.75
CA PRO A 230 13.32 13.24 -1.36
C PRO A 230 14.38 14.18 -0.78
N GLU A 231 14.03 14.86 0.31
CA GLU A 231 14.92 15.73 1.07
C GLU A 231 15.17 15.08 2.44
N PRO A 232 16.27 14.31 2.57
CA PRO A 232 16.55 13.54 3.77
C PRO A 232 16.98 14.42 4.96
N ASN A 233 17.36 15.67 4.76
CA ASN A 233 17.86 16.48 5.88
C ASN A 233 17.69 17.97 5.64
N LEU A 234 16.64 18.56 6.22
CA LEU A 234 16.40 20.01 6.20
C LEU A 234 17.43 20.82 7.01
N ASN A 235 18.36 20.15 7.70
CA ASN A 235 19.46 20.77 8.44
C ASN A 235 20.78 20.85 7.64
N ALA A 236 20.76 20.66 6.32
CA ALA A 236 21.96 20.88 5.53
C ALA A 236 22.40 22.36 5.60
N ASP A 237 23.71 22.62 5.50
CA ASP A 237 24.27 23.97 5.65
C ASP A 237 23.70 24.98 4.62
N ASP A 238 23.11 24.49 3.54
CA ASP A 238 22.53 25.21 2.40
C ASP A 238 20.99 25.26 2.37
N ASP A 239 20.33 24.80 3.44
CA ASP A 239 18.88 24.55 3.49
C ASP A 239 18.06 25.66 4.16
N ASN A 240 18.59 26.89 4.24
CA ASN A 240 17.89 28.08 4.73
C ASN A 240 17.25 27.92 6.13
N PHE A 241 17.84 27.10 7.00
CA PHE A 241 17.38 26.85 8.37
C PHE A 241 15.95 26.31 8.48
N PHE A 242 15.52 25.46 7.53
CA PHE A 242 14.16 24.88 7.54
C PHE A 242 13.97 23.71 8.50
N ASN A 243 15.06 23.09 8.97
CA ASN A 243 14.98 22.03 9.98
C ASN A 243 14.24 22.53 11.22
N ASP A 244 13.17 21.83 11.60
CA ASP A 244 12.35 22.18 12.76
C ASP A 244 11.93 23.66 12.71
N ASN A 245 11.57 24.14 11.52
CA ASN A 245 11.23 25.53 11.28
C ASN A 245 10.21 25.68 10.14
N VAL A 246 9.49 24.60 9.81
CA VAL A 246 8.33 24.63 8.89
C VAL A 246 7.07 24.98 9.69
N GLY A 247 6.37 26.03 9.29
CA GLY A 247 5.14 26.50 9.95
C GLY A 247 3.87 26.35 9.09
N SER A 248 4.02 26.27 7.78
CA SER A 248 2.95 25.90 6.84
C SER A 248 3.54 25.36 5.55
N LEU A 249 2.73 24.69 4.73
CA LEU A 249 3.18 24.13 3.47
C LEU A 249 2.09 24.13 2.40
N VAL A 250 2.50 24.07 1.14
CA VAL A 250 1.62 23.91 -0.02
C VAL A 250 2.13 22.77 -0.89
N ILE A 251 1.29 21.78 -1.16
CA ILE A 251 1.61 20.67 -2.07
C ILE A 251 0.98 21.01 -3.42
N LEU A 252 1.83 21.26 -4.42
CA LEU A 252 1.42 21.62 -5.78
C LEU A 252 1.27 20.38 -6.65
N THR A 253 2.15 19.40 -6.50
CA THR A 253 2.09 18.11 -7.20
C THR A 253 2.63 16.98 -6.32
N GLY A 254 2.22 15.75 -6.63
CA GLY A 254 2.59 14.56 -5.87
C GLY A 254 1.78 14.35 -4.59
N ALA A 255 2.08 13.24 -3.92
CA ALA A 255 1.71 13.00 -2.53
C ALA A 255 2.99 12.92 -1.71
N TRP A 256 2.99 13.44 -0.48
CA TRP A 256 4.21 13.61 0.31
C TRP A 256 4.07 13.02 1.70
N SER A 257 5.17 12.46 2.19
CA SER A 257 5.33 12.02 3.58
C SER A 257 6.33 12.93 4.28
N PHE A 258 6.03 13.27 5.54
CA PHE A 258 6.82 14.17 6.38
C PHE A 258 7.30 13.42 7.62
N TYR A 259 8.46 13.83 8.13
CA TYR A 259 9.20 13.09 9.15
C TYR A 259 9.77 14.06 10.19
N ALA A 260 9.63 13.69 11.46
CA ALA A 260 10.12 14.45 12.62
C ALA A 260 11.65 14.47 12.72
N ASP A 261 12.32 13.47 12.14
CA ASP A 261 13.78 13.35 12.14
C ASP A 261 14.33 13.36 10.70
N TRP A 262 15.65 13.56 10.60
CA TRP A 262 16.40 13.38 9.36
C TRP A 262 16.36 11.92 8.85
N ASN A 263 16.76 11.70 7.60
CA ASN A 263 16.78 10.41 6.90
C ASN A 263 15.44 9.65 6.89
N PHE A 264 14.33 10.39 6.91
CA PHE A 264 12.98 9.83 6.87
C PHE A 264 12.63 9.00 8.11
N HIS A 265 13.12 9.41 9.28
CA HIS A 265 12.77 8.80 10.58
C HIS A 265 11.66 9.58 11.29
N GLY A 266 10.82 8.90 12.07
CA GLY A 266 9.70 9.56 12.76
C GLY A 266 8.59 10.04 11.82
N LEU A 267 8.08 9.16 10.96
CA LEU A 267 6.95 9.45 10.06
C LEU A 267 5.73 9.95 10.84
N TYR A 268 5.13 11.06 10.40
CA TYR A 268 3.86 11.54 10.97
C TYR A 268 2.65 10.72 10.48
N ASP A 269 1.65 10.58 11.35
CA ASP A 269 0.43 9.78 11.13
C ASP A 269 -0.60 10.45 10.19
N SER A 270 -0.20 11.49 9.43
CA SER A 270 -1.04 12.10 8.40
C SER A 270 -1.32 11.19 7.20
N GLY A 271 -0.56 10.10 7.09
CA GLY A 271 -0.39 9.37 5.83
C GLY A 271 0.20 10.25 4.73
N PRO A 272 0.27 9.75 3.48
CA PRO A 272 0.63 10.54 2.31
C PRO A 272 -0.33 11.70 2.10
N VAL A 273 0.21 12.92 2.12
CA VAL A 273 -0.57 14.15 1.98
C VAL A 273 -0.56 14.58 0.51
N GLY A 274 -1.74 14.70 -0.10
CA GLY A 274 -1.89 15.06 -1.51
C GLY A 274 -1.92 16.58 -1.76
N LEU A 275 -2.24 16.95 -3.01
CA LEU A 275 -2.38 18.34 -3.45
C LEU A 275 -3.30 19.15 -2.52
N GLY A 276 -2.80 20.29 -2.03
CA GLY A 276 -3.54 21.10 -1.07
C GLY A 276 -2.73 22.20 -0.38
N THR A 277 -3.43 23.13 0.25
CA THR A 277 -2.85 24.18 1.11
C THR A 277 -2.97 23.78 2.57
N TYR A 278 -1.89 23.89 3.32
CA TYR A 278 -1.82 23.54 4.74
C TYR A 278 -1.31 24.74 5.53
N PRO A 279 -2.16 25.75 5.80
CA PRO A 279 -1.76 26.97 6.50
C PRO A 279 -1.46 26.73 7.99
N ASP A 280 -1.87 25.59 8.53
CA ASP A 280 -1.64 25.11 9.89
C ASP A 280 -1.31 23.62 9.84
N LEU A 281 -0.09 23.26 10.27
CA LEU A 281 0.42 21.89 10.22
C LEU A 281 -0.29 20.94 11.19
N SER A 282 -1.00 21.45 12.20
CA SER A 282 -1.78 20.61 13.11
C SER A 282 -2.91 19.84 12.40
N THR A 283 -3.32 20.31 11.21
CA THR A 283 -4.27 19.58 10.33
C THR A 283 -3.69 18.29 9.77
N LEU A 284 -2.37 18.12 9.83
CA LEU A 284 -1.62 16.93 9.44
C LEU A 284 -1.09 16.17 10.68
N SER A 285 -1.52 16.51 11.90
CA SER A 285 -0.94 15.96 13.13
C SER A 285 0.58 16.15 13.23
N ILE A 286 1.11 17.21 12.59
CA ILE A 286 2.50 17.63 12.66
C ILE A 286 2.57 18.82 13.62
N ASP A 287 3.47 18.74 14.60
CA ASP A 287 3.70 19.86 15.52
C ASP A 287 4.37 21.03 14.78
N TYR A 288 4.02 22.25 15.21
CA TYR A 288 4.54 23.47 14.60
C TYR A 288 6.07 23.49 14.75
N HIS A 289 6.80 23.68 13.64
CA HIS A 289 8.26 23.67 13.59
C HIS A 289 8.90 22.31 13.98
N ASP A 290 8.36 21.18 13.52
CA ASP A 290 8.88 19.84 13.87
C ASP A 290 9.32 19.00 12.66
N VAL A 291 9.17 19.50 11.42
CA VAL A 291 9.57 18.74 10.22
C VAL A 291 11.09 18.83 10.00
N SER A 292 11.76 17.67 9.91
CA SER A 292 13.20 17.54 9.66
C SER A 292 13.54 16.85 8.32
N SER A 293 12.66 16.00 7.78
CA SER A 293 12.82 15.45 6.44
C SER A 293 11.47 15.15 5.77
N LEU A 294 11.49 15.00 4.45
CA LEU A 294 10.28 14.79 3.65
C LEU A 294 10.59 14.14 2.31
N ARG A 295 9.61 13.46 1.73
CA ARG A 295 9.77 12.88 0.39
C ARG A 295 8.43 12.62 -0.31
N PRO A 296 8.42 12.54 -1.65
CA PRO A 296 7.24 12.07 -2.36
C PRO A 296 6.91 10.62 -1.97
N THR A 297 5.67 10.36 -1.60
CA THR A 297 5.14 9.00 -1.43
C THR A 297 4.87 8.41 -2.81
N VAL A 298 5.85 7.71 -3.36
CA VAL A 298 5.60 6.80 -4.47
C VAL A 298 4.94 5.55 -3.88
N PRO A 299 3.87 4.98 -4.47
CA PRO A 299 3.51 3.60 -4.19
C PRO A 299 4.76 2.77 -4.49
N ALA A 300 5.42 2.25 -3.46
CA ALA A 300 6.69 1.58 -3.60
C ALA A 300 6.57 0.57 -4.75
N ALA A 301 7.43 0.69 -5.77
CA ALA A 301 7.49 -0.30 -6.81
C ALA A 301 7.64 -1.66 -6.11
N VAL A 302 6.73 -2.58 -6.43
CA VAL A 302 6.72 -3.91 -5.79
C VAL A 302 8.09 -4.54 -6.06
N THR A 303 8.87 -4.72 -5.00
CA THR A 303 10.19 -5.32 -5.10
C THR A 303 9.98 -6.82 -5.17
N LEU A 304 10.19 -7.40 -6.35
CA LEU A 304 10.10 -8.85 -6.54
C LEU A 304 11.33 -9.52 -5.94
N GLY A 305 11.11 -10.56 -5.15
CA GLY A 305 12.20 -11.41 -4.67
C GLY A 305 12.75 -12.30 -5.78
N THR A 306 13.78 -13.08 -5.45
CA THR A 306 14.30 -14.10 -6.35
C THR A 306 13.21 -15.12 -6.69
N THR A 307 13.10 -15.52 -7.95
CA THR A 307 12.05 -16.45 -8.40
C THR A 307 12.09 -17.77 -7.64
N ILE A 308 10.91 -18.29 -7.27
CA ILE A 308 10.74 -19.60 -6.64
C ILE A 308 10.55 -20.64 -7.75
N PHE A 309 11.54 -21.51 -7.95
CA PHE A 309 11.53 -22.62 -8.90
C PHE A 309 11.09 -23.94 -8.27
N GLY A 310 11.18 -24.07 -6.94
CA GLY A 310 10.71 -25.24 -6.22
C GLY A 310 10.57 -25.00 -4.73
N HIS A 311 9.74 -25.84 -4.10
CA HIS A 311 9.50 -25.86 -2.65
C HIS A 311 9.39 -27.32 -2.19
N VAL A 312 10.24 -27.71 -1.24
CA VAL A 312 10.22 -29.03 -0.61
C VAL A 312 10.21 -28.87 0.91
N ILE A 313 9.58 -29.80 1.61
CA ILE A 313 9.56 -29.89 3.07
C ILE A 313 10.24 -31.20 3.45
N LEU A 314 11.28 -31.09 4.27
CA LEU A 314 12.04 -32.21 4.82
C LEU A 314 11.53 -32.48 6.24
N PHE A 315 11.43 -33.76 6.61
CA PHE A 315 11.01 -34.20 7.93
C PHE A 315 12.05 -35.12 8.54
N LYS A 316 12.31 -34.95 9.84
CA LYS A 316 13.29 -35.78 10.55
C LYS A 316 12.82 -37.22 10.77
N ASP A 317 11.52 -37.43 10.88
CA ASP A 317 10.95 -38.76 11.05
C ASP A 317 10.22 -39.24 9.79
N ALA A 318 10.01 -40.55 9.70
CA ALA A 318 9.21 -41.14 8.64
C ALA A 318 7.77 -40.60 8.68
N ASN A 319 7.04 -40.75 7.57
CA ASN A 319 5.61 -40.45 7.51
C ASN A 319 5.24 -38.98 7.77
N PHE A 320 6.16 -38.05 7.45
CA PHE A 320 6.00 -36.59 7.59
C PHE A 320 5.82 -36.14 9.05
N GLN A 321 6.56 -36.77 9.96
CA GLN A 321 6.47 -36.52 11.40
C GLN A 321 7.73 -35.84 11.92
N GLY A 322 7.65 -35.32 13.15
CA GLY A 322 8.77 -34.68 13.83
C GLY A 322 9.12 -33.31 13.24
N PRO A 323 10.27 -32.73 13.65
CA PRO A 323 10.71 -31.43 13.15
C PRO A 323 10.79 -31.40 11.61
N HIS A 324 10.43 -30.26 11.03
CA HIS A 324 10.48 -30.03 9.58
C HIS A 324 11.28 -28.79 9.18
N LYS A 325 11.74 -28.77 7.93
CA LYS A 325 12.42 -27.63 7.30
C LYS A 325 11.85 -27.38 5.91
N HIS A 326 11.53 -26.13 5.61
CA HIS A 326 11.24 -25.71 4.24
C HIS A 326 12.55 -25.42 3.51
N VAL A 327 12.68 -25.94 2.28
CA VAL A 327 13.77 -25.59 1.38
C VAL A 327 13.17 -25.04 0.09
N LEU A 328 13.64 -23.85 -0.29
CA LEU A 328 13.17 -23.09 -1.45
C LEU A 328 14.35 -22.94 -2.42
N ASN A 329 14.18 -23.44 -3.64
CA ASN A 329 15.20 -23.54 -4.70
C ASN A 329 16.40 -24.46 -4.40
N ALA A 330 17.16 -24.20 -3.34
CA ALA A 330 18.33 -24.98 -2.99
C ALA A 330 18.74 -24.76 -1.52
N GLU A 331 19.40 -25.75 -0.94
CA GLU A 331 20.15 -25.63 0.31
C GLU A 331 21.48 -26.37 0.10
N ASP A 332 22.57 -25.60 0.11
CA ASP A 332 23.91 -26.08 -0.21
C ASP A 332 24.57 -26.77 0.97
N ASN A 333 24.12 -26.53 2.19
CA ASN A 333 24.71 -27.12 3.38
C ASN A 333 23.72 -27.19 4.55
N LEU A 334 23.05 -28.33 4.70
CA LEU A 334 22.17 -28.63 5.86
C LEU A 334 22.90 -28.68 7.20
N ASN A 335 24.23 -28.61 7.20
CA ASN A 335 25.07 -28.57 8.39
C ASN A 335 25.46 -27.13 8.79
N ALA A 336 24.70 -26.12 8.36
CA ALA A 336 24.87 -24.77 8.88
C ALA A 336 24.44 -24.72 10.36
N ASP A 337 25.08 -23.86 11.16
CA ASP A 337 24.83 -23.77 12.61
C ASP A 337 23.36 -23.37 12.94
N ASP A 338 22.67 -22.78 11.97
CA ASP A 338 21.29 -22.30 12.01
C ASP A 338 20.26 -23.24 11.33
N ASP A 339 20.67 -24.45 10.94
CA ASP A 339 19.81 -25.40 10.22
C ASP A 339 19.11 -26.44 11.12
N ASN A 340 18.97 -26.16 12.41
CA ASN A 340 18.24 -27.00 13.38
C ASN A 340 18.64 -28.48 13.33
N GLU A 341 19.93 -28.76 13.10
CA GLU A 341 20.50 -30.12 13.03
C GLU A 341 19.85 -31.01 11.95
N PHE A 342 19.48 -30.45 10.78
CA PHE A 342 18.88 -31.23 9.68
C PHE A 342 19.87 -32.05 8.85
N ASN A 343 21.17 -31.75 8.96
CA ASN A 343 22.20 -32.55 8.31
C ASN A 343 22.12 -34.00 8.75
N ASP A 344 22.08 -34.92 7.78
CA ASP A 344 22.07 -36.35 8.05
C ASP A 344 20.94 -36.76 8.99
N SER A 345 19.78 -36.10 8.89
CA SER A 345 18.64 -36.34 9.78
C SER A 345 17.30 -36.56 9.05
N VAL A 346 17.28 -36.57 7.70
CA VAL A 346 16.03 -36.58 6.91
C VAL A 346 15.53 -38.00 6.69
N SER A 347 14.28 -38.27 7.08
CA SER A 347 13.61 -39.57 6.95
C SER A 347 12.43 -39.57 5.97
N SER A 348 11.76 -38.43 5.76
CA SER A 348 10.66 -38.31 4.80
C SER A 348 10.58 -36.93 4.16
N ILE A 349 9.96 -36.86 2.98
CA ILE A 349 10.02 -35.70 2.08
C ILE A 349 8.64 -35.43 1.48
N VAL A 350 8.24 -34.15 1.47
CA VAL A 350 7.10 -33.67 0.67
C VAL A 350 7.58 -32.66 -0.33
N VAL A 351 7.41 -32.94 -1.62
CA VAL A 351 7.72 -31.99 -2.68
C VAL A 351 6.43 -31.26 -3.06
N LEU A 352 6.36 -29.96 -2.78
CA LEU A 352 5.21 -29.11 -3.13
C LEU A 352 5.33 -28.58 -4.57
N ALA A 353 6.54 -28.21 -4.98
CA ALA A 353 6.80 -27.68 -6.33
C ALA A 353 8.24 -27.97 -6.79
N GLY A 354 8.44 -28.04 -8.10
CA GLY A 354 9.73 -28.31 -8.74
C GLY A 354 10.13 -29.78 -8.73
N ASN A 355 11.18 -30.11 -9.48
CA ASN A 355 11.84 -31.42 -9.39
C ASN A 355 13.13 -31.26 -8.60
N TRP A 356 13.52 -32.23 -7.80
CA TRP A 356 14.59 -32.09 -6.80
C TRP A 356 15.62 -33.20 -6.90
N LYS A 357 16.90 -32.82 -6.74
CA LYS A 357 18.05 -33.71 -6.50
C LYS A 357 18.58 -33.54 -5.09
N PHE A 358 19.13 -34.62 -4.57
CA PHE A 358 19.63 -34.74 -3.20
C PHE A 358 21.05 -35.29 -3.22
N TYR A 359 21.84 -34.92 -2.22
CA TYR A 359 23.29 -35.15 -2.20
C TYR A 359 23.73 -35.59 -0.80
N ARG A 360 24.70 -36.50 -0.76
CA ARG A 360 25.29 -37.01 0.49
C ARG A 360 26.21 -35.99 1.16
N ASN A 361 26.81 -35.11 0.38
CA ASN A 361 27.74 -34.10 0.88
C ASN A 361 27.15 -32.70 0.67
N SER A 362 27.66 -31.72 1.41
CA SER A 362 27.38 -30.31 1.16
C SER A 362 28.00 -29.84 -0.18
N GLY A 363 27.51 -28.73 -0.71
CA GLY A 363 27.94 -28.18 -1.99
C GLY A 363 27.45 -28.97 -3.20
N PHE A 364 26.36 -29.74 -3.07
CA PHE A 364 25.78 -30.56 -4.12
C PHE A 364 26.73 -31.63 -4.67
N ASP A 365 27.47 -32.29 -3.77
CA ASP A 365 28.42 -33.35 -4.11
C ASP A 365 27.92 -34.75 -3.69
N ASP A 366 28.32 -35.77 -4.46
CA ASP A 366 27.89 -37.18 -4.29
C ASP A 366 26.36 -37.35 -4.36
N ASP A 367 25.81 -37.25 -5.57
CA ASP A 367 24.37 -37.25 -5.81
C ASP A 367 23.71 -38.63 -5.56
N TYR A 368 22.47 -38.57 -5.10
CA TYR A 368 21.57 -39.71 -5.19
C TYR A 368 21.03 -39.83 -6.62
N PRO A 369 20.88 -41.05 -7.16
CA PRO A 369 20.50 -41.26 -8.56
C PRO A 369 19.04 -40.89 -8.88
N VAL A 370 18.27 -40.49 -7.87
CA VAL A 370 16.83 -40.24 -7.95
C VAL A 370 16.55 -38.73 -8.11
N VAL A 371 15.56 -38.41 -8.94
CA VAL A 371 14.96 -37.08 -9.04
C VAL A 371 13.52 -37.17 -8.58
N LEU A 372 13.15 -36.40 -7.57
CA LEU A 372 11.80 -36.40 -7.01
C LEU A 372 11.00 -35.22 -7.58
N GLY A 373 9.81 -35.50 -8.11
CA GLY A 373 8.83 -34.48 -8.50
C GLY A 373 7.82 -34.18 -7.39
N PRO A 374 6.85 -33.29 -7.63
CA PRO A 374 5.79 -33.01 -6.66
C PRO A 374 5.05 -34.26 -6.19
N GLY A 375 4.88 -34.40 -4.87
CA GLY A 375 4.21 -35.53 -4.24
C GLY A 375 4.79 -35.93 -2.88
N LEU A 376 4.28 -37.05 -2.36
CA LEU A 376 4.50 -37.53 -1.00
C LEU A 376 5.48 -38.71 -0.96
N TYR A 377 6.56 -38.57 -0.18
CA TYR A 377 7.60 -39.59 -0.01
C TYR A 377 7.78 -39.94 1.47
N PRO A 378 6.97 -40.87 2.01
CA PRO A 378 6.88 -41.11 3.45
C PRO A 378 8.12 -41.79 4.05
N TRP A 379 9.01 -42.33 3.23
CA TRP A 379 10.25 -42.96 3.67
C TRP A 379 11.33 -42.81 2.59
N VAL A 380 12.51 -42.28 2.97
CA VAL A 380 13.59 -42.01 2.00
C VAL A 380 14.27 -43.27 1.47
N GLU A 381 14.34 -44.36 2.25
CA GLU A 381 15.01 -45.58 1.76
C GLU A 381 14.24 -46.29 0.65
N ASP A 382 12.92 -46.08 0.55
CA ASP A 382 12.10 -46.57 -0.57
C ASP A 382 12.53 -45.94 -1.91
N LEU A 383 13.24 -44.80 -1.85
CA LEU A 383 13.74 -44.04 -3.00
C LEU A 383 15.22 -44.31 -3.30
N SER A 384 15.84 -45.27 -2.59
CA SER A 384 17.30 -45.47 -2.60
C SER A 384 18.10 -44.24 -2.12
N ILE A 385 17.47 -43.36 -1.35
CA ILE A 385 18.14 -42.36 -0.54
C ILE A 385 18.40 -43.00 0.83
N ARG A 386 19.63 -42.96 1.31
CA ARG A 386 19.94 -43.57 2.61
C ARG A 386 19.38 -42.67 3.71
N ASP A 387 18.70 -43.28 4.66
CA ASP A 387 18.18 -42.58 5.83
C ASP A 387 19.31 -41.89 6.59
N ASN A 388 19.05 -40.66 7.05
CA ASN A 388 20.01 -39.89 7.85
C ASN A 388 21.40 -39.71 7.17
N ASP A 389 21.42 -39.42 5.86
CA ASP A 389 22.65 -39.32 5.02
C ASP A 389 22.51 -38.26 3.93
N MET A 390 21.76 -37.19 4.18
CA MET A 390 21.50 -36.08 3.25
C MET A 390 22.08 -34.78 3.82
N SER A 391 22.91 -34.10 3.02
CA SER A 391 23.59 -32.86 3.42
C SER A 391 23.32 -31.66 2.51
N SER A 392 22.84 -31.86 1.29
CA SER A 392 22.42 -30.75 0.42
C SER A 392 21.39 -31.20 -0.62
N LEU A 393 20.69 -30.23 -1.22
CA LEU A 393 19.61 -30.45 -2.19
C LEU A 393 19.36 -29.22 -3.04
N GLN A 394 18.95 -29.43 -4.29
CA GLN A 394 18.59 -28.34 -5.21
C GLN A 394 17.52 -28.78 -6.21
N VAL A 395 16.81 -27.79 -6.73
CA VAL A 395 15.92 -27.98 -7.87
C VAL A 395 16.73 -28.45 -9.09
N ALA A 396 16.17 -29.38 -9.85
CA ALA A 396 16.74 -29.98 -11.03
C ALA A 396 15.82 -29.76 -12.26
N GLU A 397 16.43 -29.58 -13.42
CA GLU A 397 15.69 -29.54 -14.70
C GLU A 397 15.28 -30.94 -15.19
N ASP A 398 15.94 -31.98 -14.65
CA ASP A 398 15.65 -33.37 -14.97
C ASP A 398 14.21 -33.73 -14.62
N ARG A 399 13.62 -34.65 -15.38
CA ARG A 399 12.28 -35.18 -15.09
C ARG A 399 12.32 -36.10 -13.86
N PRO A 400 11.20 -36.18 -13.10
CA PRO A 400 11.10 -37.13 -11.99
C PRO A 400 11.38 -38.56 -12.45
N THR A 401 12.19 -39.28 -11.69
CA THR A 401 12.53 -40.69 -11.95
C THR A 401 11.61 -41.66 -11.22
N THR A 402 10.86 -41.16 -10.23
CA THR A 402 9.99 -41.95 -9.36
C THR A 402 8.57 -41.40 -9.40
N LEU A 403 7.58 -42.30 -9.42
CA LEU A 403 6.17 -41.97 -9.24
C LEU A 403 5.81 -42.14 -7.76
N CYS A 404 5.03 -41.21 -7.22
CA CYS A 404 4.52 -41.27 -5.85
C CYS A 404 3.06 -40.79 -5.80
N ASP A 405 2.49 -40.82 -4.60
CA ASP A 405 1.17 -40.25 -4.37
C ASP A 405 1.23 -38.72 -4.54
N PRO A 406 0.25 -38.11 -5.23
CA PRO A 406 0.20 -36.67 -5.37
C PRO A 406 -0.12 -36.02 -4.02
N VAL A 407 0.26 -34.75 -3.87
CA VAL A 407 -0.21 -33.94 -2.73
C VAL A 407 -1.69 -33.64 -2.97
N ALA A 408 -2.58 -34.47 -2.43
CA ALA A 408 -4.03 -34.32 -2.54
C ALA A 408 -4.62 -33.49 -1.39
N GLY A 409 -3.87 -33.30 -0.31
CA GLY A 409 -4.26 -32.55 0.86
C GLY A 409 -3.08 -31.86 1.51
N HIS A 410 -3.33 -30.70 2.12
CA HIS A 410 -2.37 -30.01 2.97
C HIS A 410 -3.11 -29.15 4.00
N ILE A 411 -2.98 -29.50 5.27
CA ILE A 411 -3.46 -28.72 6.40
C ILE A 411 -2.29 -28.40 7.34
N VAL A 412 -2.28 -27.20 7.91
CA VAL A 412 -1.29 -26.76 8.90
C VAL A 412 -2.02 -26.49 10.21
N LEU A 413 -1.60 -27.17 11.28
CA LEU A 413 -2.14 -27.02 12.63
C LEU A 413 -1.22 -26.11 13.44
N PHE A 414 -1.79 -25.28 14.32
CA PHE A 414 -1.07 -24.33 15.16
C PHE A 414 -1.46 -24.49 16.64
N GLU A 415 -0.48 -24.29 17.53
CA GLU A 415 -0.65 -24.46 18.98
C GLU A 415 -1.54 -23.40 19.62
N HIS A 416 -1.60 -22.21 19.03
CA HIS A 416 -2.35 -21.08 19.58
C HIS A 416 -3.34 -20.55 18.55
N ASP A 417 -4.30 -19.76 19.02
CA ASP A 417 -5.21 -19.03 18.13
C ASP A 417 -4.37 -18.09 17.22
N GLN A 418 -4.95 -17.68 16.11
CA GLN A 418 -4.34 -16.76 15.15
C GLN A 418 -3.03 -17.25 14.52
N PHE A 419 -2.90 -18.56 14.33
CA PHE A 419 -1.75 -19.20 13.68
C PHE A 419 -0.41 -18.96 14.41
N ARG A 420 -0.46 -18.82 15.74
CA ARG A 420 0.71 -18.62 16.59
C ARG A 420 1.26 -19.92 17.17
N GLY A 421 2.47 -19.82 17.73
CA GLY A 421 3.18 -20.94 18.37
C GLY A 421 3.81 -21.93 17.38
N GLY A 422 4.08 -23.15 17.86
CA GLY A 422 4.51 -24.25 17.00
C GLY A 422 3.47 -24.61 15.93
N HIS A 423 3.92 -25.28 14.87
CA HIS A 423 3.00 -25.77 13.83
C HIS A 423 3.38 -27.16 13.30
N LYS A 424 2.37 -27.88 12.80
CA LYS A 424 2.51 -29.21 12.17
C LYS A 424 1.84 -29.23 10.81
N HIS A 425 2.53 -29.81 9.82
CA HIS A 425 1.94 -30.04 8.49
C HIS A 425 1.39 -31.46 8.37
N ILE A 426 0.18 -31.59 7.81
CA ILE A 426 -0.48 -32.87 7.56
C ILE A 426 -0.88 -32.93 6.08
N PHE A 427 -0.56 -34.04 5.41
CA PHE A 427 -0.75 -34.20 3.96
C PHE A 427 -1.69 -35.34 3.56
N ARG A 428 -2.08 -36.15 4.54
CA ARG A 428 -2.94 -37.34 4.35
C ARG A 428 -3.78 -37.58 5.59
N THR A 429 -4.71 -38.52 5.49
CA THR A 429 -5.48 -38.99 6.65
C THR A 429 -4.54 -39.41 7.79
N GLU A 430 -4.78 -38.87 8.97
CA GLU A 430 -3.92 -39.00 10.15
C GLU A 430 -4.76 -39.09 11.44
N ASP A 431 -4.37 -40.00 12.34
CA ASP A 431 -4.97 -40.15 13.67
C ASP A 431 -3.99 -39.66 14.72
N LEU A 432 -4.06 -38.35 15.00
CA LEU A 432 -3.21 -37.65 15.95
C LEU A 432 -3.21 -38.28 17.35
N GLY A 433 -4.25 -39.04 17.72
CA GLY A 433 -4.33 -39.77 19.00
C GLY A 433 -3.50 -41.06 19.03
N ALA A 434 -3.35 -41.72 17.89
CA ALA A 434 -2.59 -42.96 17.71
C ALA A 434 -1.13 -42.71 17.28
N ASP A 435 -0.82 -41.54 16.76
CA ASP A 435 0.51 -41.20 16.27
C ASP A 435 1.58 -41.18 17.35
N ALA A 436 2.83 -41.38 16.93
CA ALA A 436 4.00 -41.32 17.81
C ALA A 436 4.30 -39.87 18.25
N ASP A 437 3.95 -38.89 17.40
CA ASP A 437 4.10 -37.46 17.64
C ASP A 437 2.78 -36.85 18.16
N LYS A 438 2.42 -37.23 19.40
CA LYS A 438 1.15 -36.88 20.06
C LYS A 438 1.03 -35.42 20.46
N SER A 439 2.01 -34.58 20.14
CA SER A 439 2.11 -33.22 20.66
C SER A 439 0.90 -32.36 20.26
N PHE A 440 0.48 -32.42 19.00
CA PHE A 440 -0.52 -31.50 18.44
C PHE A 440 -2.00 -31.80 18.77
N ASN A 441 -2.35 -33.01 19.20
CA ASN A 441 -3.77 -33.34 19.47
C ASN A 441 -4.36 -32.57 20.66
N THR A 442 -3.54 -32.23 21.66
CA THR A 442 -3.95 -31.55 22.89
C THR A 442 -3.54 -30.08 22.93
N ILE A 443 -3.08 -29.52 21.82
CA ILE A 443 -2.64 -28.11 21.75
C ILE A 443 -3.17 -27.40 20.49
N THR A 444 -3.86 -28.07 19.56
CA THR A 444 -4.33 -27.38 18.35
C THR A 444 -5.42 -26.38 18.71
N SER A 445 -5.15 -25.10 18.44
CA SER A 445 -6.07 -23.97 18.67
C SER A 445 -6.43 -23.21 17.40
N SER A 446 -5.63 -23.29 16.33
CA SER A 446 -6.02 -22.77 15.02
C SER A 446 -5.47 -23.64 13.88
N LEU A 447 -6.03 -23.51 12.68
CA LEU A 447 -5.60 -24.30 11.52
C LEU A 447 -5.80 -23.58 10.19
N VAL A 448 -5.03 -23.98 9.19
CA VAL A 448 -5.18 -23.54 7.81
C VAL A 448 -5.27 -24.74 6.89
N VAL A 449 -6.32 -24.80 6.09
CA VAL A 449 -6.45 -25.78 5.02
C VAL A 449 -5.94 -25.14 3.73
N LEU A 450 -4.76 -25.57 3.28
CA LEU A 450 -4.09 -25.08 2.07
C LEU A 450 -4.51 -25.84 0.82
N LEU A 451 -4.90 -27.11 0.97
CA LEU A 451 -5.36 -27.95 -0.13
C LEU A 451 -6.29 -29.06 0.37
N GLY A 452 -7.34 -29.32 -0.42
CA GLY A 452 -8.22 -30.46 -0.25
C GLY A 452 -9.30 -30.24 0.81
N THR A 453 -10.10 -31.28 1.04
CA THR A 453 -11.28 -31.25 1.92
C THR A 453 -11.14 -32.31 2.99
N TRP A 454 -11.49 -31.95 4.24
CA TRP A 454 -11.09 -32.71 5.43
C TRP A 454 -12.27 -32.96 6.37
N ASN A 455 -12.35 -34.17 6.91
CA ASN A 455 -13.21 -34.53 8.02
C ASN A 455 -12.39 -34.48 9.33
N LEU A 456 -12.86 -33.70 10.30
CA LEU A 456 -12.28 -33.61 11.65
C LEU A 456 -12.91 -34.65 12.58
N GLY A 457 -12.14 -35.07 13.59
CA GLY A 457 -12.56 -36.05 14.60
C GLY A 457 -12.10 -35.68 16.00
N THR A 458 -12.98 -35.86 16.98
CA THR A 458 -12.73 -35.62 18.42
C THR A 458 -12.46 -36.90 19.22
N VAL A 459 -12.53 -38.05 18.56
CA VAL A 459 -12.18 -39.34 19.12
C VAL A 459 -11.17 -40.00 18.17
N SER A 460 -10.06 -40.47 18.72
CA SER A 460 -9.00 -41.15 17.96
C SER A 460 -9.57 -42.26 17.07
N GLY A 461 -9.27 -42.17 15.78
CA GLY A 461 -9.70 -43.09 14.72
C GLY A 461 -11.17 -42.93 14.30
N VAL A 462 -11.87 -41.90 14.79
CA VAL A 462 -13.26 -41.59 14.44
C VAL A 462 -13.30 -40.26 13.70
N PHE A 463 -13.83 -40.27 12.48
CA PHE A 463 -13.91 -39.10 11.60
C PHE A 463 -15.34 -38.59 11.48
N GLY A 464 -15.49 -37.40 10.86
CA GLY A 464 -16.79 -36.86 10.46
C GLY A 464 -17.53 -36.11 11.58
N TRP A 465 -16.81 -35.61 12.59
CA TRP A 465 -17.37 -34.67 13.56
C TRP A 465 -17.73 -33.34 12.88
N ALA A 466 -16.86 -32.82 12.01
CA ALA A 466 -17.15 -31.70 11.10
C ALA A 466 -16.36 -31.86 9.80
N GLY A 467 -16.96 -31.45 8.67
CA GLY A 467 -16.26 -31.33 7.38
C GLY A 467 -15.78 -29.90 7.16
N ILE A 468 -14.53 -29.71 6.76
CA ILE A 468 -13.93 -28.40 6.48
C ILE A 468 -13.26 -28.36 5.10
N GLY A 469 -13.32 -27.20 4.45
CA GLY A 469 -12.68 -26.93 3.17
C GLY A 469 -11.45 -26.03 3.28
N GLU A 470 -10.94 -25.57 2.14
CA GLU A 470 -9.82 -24.62 2.09
C GLU A 470 -10.17 -23.29 2.79
N GLY A 471 -9.21 -22.71 3.50
CA GLY A 471 -9.41 -21.45 4.23
C GLY A 471 -8.61 -21.33 5.52
N LEU A 472 -8.74 -20.15 6.13
CA LEU A 472 -8.12 -19.76 7.39
C LEU A 472 -9.11 -19.92 8.54
N TYR A 473 -8.75 -20.69 9.56
CA TYR A 473 -9.56 -20.88 10.76
C TYR A 473 -8.78 -20.31 11.94
N TRP A 474 -8.95 -19.00 12.17
CA TRP A 474 -8.20 -18.24 13.18
C TRP A 474 -8.38 -18.78 14.59
N SER A 475 -9.53 -19.38 14.89
CA SER A 475 -9.69 -20.27 16.04
C SER A 475 -10.36 -21.57 15.57
N ILE A 476 -9.92 -22.69 16.12
CA ILE A 476 -10.56 -23.99 15.88
C ILE A 476 -12.00 -24.00 16.43
N THR A 477 -12.30 -23.13 17.40
CA THR A 477 -13.67 -22.95 17.93
C THR A 477 -14.65 -22.35 16.93
N ASP A 478 -14.16 -21.74 15.84
CA ASP A 478 -15.00 -21.26 14.75
C ASP A 478 -15.54 -22.43 13.90
N VAL A 479 -14.91 -23.61 13.97
CA VAL A 479 -15.39 -24.82 13.31
C VAL A 479 -16.59 -25.38 14.08
N LYS A 480 -17.75 -25.38 13.42
CA LYS A 480 -19.00 -25.91 13.98
C LYS A 480 -19.39 -27.22 13.29
N ASN A 481 -19.87 -28.19 14.08
CA ASN A 481 -20.48 -29.40 13.54
C ASN A 481 -21.91 -29.16 13.02
N GLU A 482 -22.54 -30.21 12.49
CA GLU A 482 -23.93 -30.16 12.00
C GLU A 482 -24.96 -29.73 13.07
N ASN A 483 -24.63 -29.88 14.36
CA ASN A 483 -25.49 -29.47 15.47
C ASN A 483 -25.24 -28.02 15.91
N GLY A 484 -24.30 -27.30 15.29
CA GLY A 484 -23.89 -25.95 15.66
C GLY A 484 -22.97 -25.89 16.88
N GLU A 485 -22.43 -27.04 17.32
CA GLU A 485 -21.47 -27.10 18.42
C GLU A 485 -20.08 -26.75 17.90
N SER A 486 -19.39 -25.83 18.59
CA SER A 486 -18.00 -25.46 18.29
C SER A 486 -17.03 -26.56 18.70
N LEU A 487 -15.97 -26.76 17.89
CA LEU A 487 -14.88 -27.67 18.21
C LEU A 487 -14.04 -27.05 19.33
N PRO A 488 -13.95 -27.64 20.53
CA PRO A 488 -13.14 -27.06 21.59
C PRO A 488 -11.65 -27.07 21.21
N ASN A 489 -10.90 -26.09 21.71
CA ASN A 489 -9.44 -26.15 21.67
C ASN A 489 -8.97 -27.49 22.24
N ASP A 490 -7.88 -28.02 21.68
CA ASP A 490 -7.22 -29.24 22.17
C ASP A 490 -8.05 -30.53 22.05
N ALA A 491 -9.16 -30.49 21.29
CA ALA A 491 -10.05 -31.63 21.08
C ALA A 491 -9.84 -32.35 19.75
N LEU A 492 -8.99 -31.82 18.85
CA LEU A 492 -8.75 -32.42 17.53
C LEU A 492 -7.85 -33.66 17.67
N THR A 493 -8.36 -34.82 17.26
CA THR A 493 -7.66 -36.10 17.41
C THR A 493 -7.51 -36.89 16.12
N SER A 494 -8.27 -36.56 15.08
CA SER A 494 -8.24 -37.30 13.82
C SER A 494 -8.62 -36.39 12.65
N LEU A 495 -7.97 -36.61 11.52
CA LEU A 495 -8.09 -35.85 10.28
C LEU A 495 -8.21 -36.84 9.12
N GLU A 496 -9.25 -36.73 8.30
CA GLU A 496 -9.43 -37.60 7.12
C GLU A 496 -9.62 -36.77 5.86
N LEU A 497 -8.83 -37.07 4.83
CA LEU A 497 -9.11 -36.57 3.48
C LEU A 497 -10.41 -37.18 2.95
N THR A 498 -11.31 -36.33 2.48
CA THR A 498 -12.67 -36.72 2.13
C THR A 498 -13.14 -36.02 0.87
N ASP A 499 -14.01 -36.68 0.10
CA ASP A 499 -14.75 -36.06 -1.01
C ASP A 499 -16.11 -35.49 -0.56
N SER A 500 -16.31 -35.31 0.75
CA SER A 500 -17.55 -34.75 1.32
C SER A 500 -17.83 -33.35 0.77
N THR A 501 -19.11 -33.09 0.47
CA THR A 501 -19.59 -31.77 0.03
C THR A 501 -20.20 -30.95 1.16
N ALA A 502 -20.39 -31.52 2.35
CA ALA A 502 -20.90 -30.82 3.52
C ALA A 502 -19.72 -30.23 4.30
N LEU A 503 -19.34 -29.01 3.93
CA LEU A 503 -18.11 -28.36 4.38
C LEU A 503 -18.39 -26.98 4.98
N VAL A 504 -17.68 -26.67 6.07
CA VAL A 504 -17.52 -25.31 6.58
C VAL A 504 -16.22 -24.75 6.01
N PHE A 505 -16.29 -23.61 5.32
CA PHE A 505 -15.09 -22.93 4.78
C PHE A 505 -14.61 -21.84 5.74
N GLY A 506 -13.28 -21.72 5.87
CA GLY A 506 -12.64 -20.69 6.68
C GLY A 506 -12.61 -19.34 5.98
N GLU A 507 -11.99 -18.34 6.61
CA GLU A 507 -11.75 -17.06 5.97
C GLU A 507 -10.84 -17.21 4.73
N PRO A 508 -11.02 -16.37 3.69
CA PRO A 508 -10.18 -16.42 2.50
C PRO A 508 -8.70 -16.20 2.79
N LYS A 509 -7.84 -17.04 2.21
CA LYS A 509 -6.39 -16.80 2.17
C LYS A 509 -6.03 -15.87 1.00
N LEU A 510 -5.65 -14.65 1.32
CA LEU A 510 -5.25 -13.58 0.39
C LEU A 510 -3.75 -13.56 0.11
N GLY A 511 -2.94 -14.09 1.02
CA GLY A 511 -1.50 -14.17 0.87
C GLY A 511 -0.88 -15.17 1.83
N SER A 512 0.33 -15.60 1.51
CA SER A 512 1.15 -16.48 2.35
C SER A 512 2.61 -16.07 2.27
N VAL A 513 3.22 -15.88 3.42
CA VAL A 513 4.65 -15.58 3.57
C VAL A 513 5.23 -16.43 4.69
N ILE A 514 6.48 -16.84 4.53
CA ILE A 514 7.26 -17.49 5.58
C ILE A 514 8.35 -16.52 6.03
N LEU A 515 8.40 -16.24 7.33
CA LEU A 515 9.42 -15.44 7.98
C LEU A 515 10.48 -16.37 8.58
N PHE A 516 11.75 -16.00 8.50
CA PHE A 516 12.87 -16.79 8.99
C PHE A 516 13.76 -15.96 9.90
N GLU A 517 14.20 -16.55 11.01
CA GLU A 517 15.08 -15.89 11.98
C GLU A 517 16.51 -15.70 11.47
N ASN A 518 16.94 -16.43 10.44
CA ASN A 518 18.28 -16.33 9.89
C ASN A 518 18.29 -15.91 8.43
N LYS A 519 19.45 -15.41 7.97
CA LYS A 519 19.66 -15.10 6.55
C LYS A 519 19.60 -16.37 5.71
N GLY A 520 19.25 -16.24 4.44
CA GLY A 520 19.23 -17.37 3.51
C GLY A 520 18.05 -18.32 3.71
N LEU A 521 16.97 -17.89 4.37
CA LEU A 521 15.76 -18.68 4.62
C LEU A 521 16.02 -19.88 5.55
N ARG A 522 16.73 -19.63 6.65
CA ARG A 522 17.17 -20.63 7.65
C ARG A 522 16.69 -20.30 9.06
N GLY A 523 16.95 -21.18 10.02
CA GLY A 523 16.49 -21.03 11.40
C GLY A 523 15.06 -21.47 11.63
N ALA A 524 14.50 -21.07 12.78
CA ALA A 524 13.08 -21.20 13.02
C ALA A 524 12.31 -20.36 11.99
N HIS A 525 11.08 -20.77 11.70
CA HIS A 525 10.22 -20.07 10.75
C HIS A 525 8.78 -19.91 11.24
N LYS A 526 8.13 -18.84 10.81
CA LYS A 526 6.72 -18.55 11.04
C LYS A 526 5.97 -18.42 9.72
N HIS A 527 4.82 -19.06 9.62
CA HIS A 527 3.88 -18.83 8.53
C HIS A 527 2.98 -17.65 8.89
N VAL A 528 2.81 -16.71 7.98
CA VAL A 528 1.85 -15.61 8.11
C VAL A 528 0.89 -15.65 6.94
N PHE A 529 -0.40 -15.59 7.25
CA PHE A 529 -1.48 -15.58 6.29
C PHE A 529 -2.28 -14.28 6.43
N ASN A 530 -2.46 -13.58 5.32
CA ASN A 530 -3.13 -12.28 5.21
C ASN A 530 -2.49 -11.13 5.99
N TRP A 531 -2.33 -11.24 7.30
CA TRP A 531 -1.68 -10.26 8.16
C TRP A 531 -1.20 -10.89 9.47
N GLU A 532 -0.23 -10.24 10.10
CA GLU A 532 0.11 -10.41 11.51
C GLU A 532 0.27 -9.01 12.08
N GLU A 533 -0.58 -8.66 13.04
CA GLU A 533 -0.61 -7.33 13.65
C GLU A 533 0.46 -7.19 14.71
N ASN A 534 0.96 -8.27 15.30
CA ASN A 534 1.94 -8.18 16.36
C ASN A 534 2.83 -9.41 16.42
N LEU A 535 4.01 -9.33 15.79
CA LEU A 535 5.05 -10.35 15.91
C LEU A 535 5.61 -10.48 17.34
N ASN A 536 5.23 -9.56 18.25
CA ASN A 536 5.69 -9.49 19.65
C ASN A 536 4.70 -10.16 20.61
N ALA A 537 3.67 -10.86 20.12
CA ALA A 537 2.81 -11.62 21.01
C ALA A 537 3.65 -12.66 21.79
N ASP A 538 3.41 -12.80 23.10
CA ASP A 538 4.19 -13.72 23.96
C ASP A 538 4.15 -15.18 23.45
N GLU A 539 3.16 -15.49 22.62
CA GLU A 539 2.87 -16.79 22.01
C GLU A 539 3.61 -17.04 20.68
N ASP A 540 4.41 -16.09 20.18
CA ASP A 540 4.87 -16.03 18.79
C ASP A 540 6.32 -16.44 18.50
N ASN A 541 6.89 -17.34 19.29
CA ASN A 541 8.28 -17.82 19.12
C ASN A 541 9.34 -16.70 18.97
N THR A 542 9.05 -15.49 19.45
CA THR A 542 9.95 -14.32 19.45
C THR A 542 10.36 -13.78 18.06
N PHE A 543 9.51 -13.92 17.03
CA PHE A 543 9.81 -13.38 15.68
C PHE A 543 9.87 -11.85 15.57
N ASN A 544 9.37 -11.12 16.57
CA ASN A 544 9.57 -9.69 16.65
C ASN A 544 11.05 -9.36 16.65
N ASP A 545 11.45 -8.47 15.74
CA ASP A 545 12.83 -8.00 15.67
C ASP A 545 13.84 -9.15 15.48
N ALA A 546 13.41 -10.29 14.94
CA ALA A 546 14.28 -11.44 14.64
C ALA A 546 14.19 -11.86 13.18
N THR A 547 13.26 -11.29 12.39
CA THR A 547 13.09 -11.69 10.99
C THR A 547 14.22 -11.16 10.12
N LEU A 548 15.12 -12.05 9.68
CA LEU A 548 16.28 -11.71 8.85
C LEU A 548 16.06 -12.02 7.37
N SER A 549 15.17 -12.96 7.03
CA SER A 549 14.86 -13.32 5.65
C SER A 549 13.40 -13.75 5.47
N ILE A 550 12.90 -13.62 4.24
CA ILE A 550 11.47 -13.75 3.93
C ILE A 550 11.28 -14.55 2.64
N ALA A 551 10.33 -15.49 2.66
CA ALA A 551 9.80 -16.13 1.45
C ALA A 551 8.35 -15.71 1.22
N ALA A 552 8.12 -14.76 0.31
CA ALA A 552 6.78 -14.36 -0.11
C ALA A 552 6.26 -15.36 -1.15
N LEU A 553 5.45 -16.33 -0.71
CA LEU A 553 4.94 -17.40 -1.57
C LEU A 553 3.78 -16.92 -2.44
N GLU A 554 2.91 -16.10 -1.84
CA GLU A 554 1.69 -15.56 -2.44
C GLU A 554 1.39 -14.15 -1.93
N GLY A 555 0.71 -13.37 -2.77
CA GLY A 555 0.38 -11.99 -2.47
C GLY A 555 1.56 -11.04 -2.61
N THR A 556 1.26 -9.79 -2.32
CA THR A 556 2.21 -8.68 -2.23
C THR A 556 2.10 -8.15 -0.80
N TRP A 557 3.20 -7.82 -0.14
CA TRP A 557 3.25 -7.59 1.31
C TRP A 557 3.80 -6.22 1.67
N SER A 558 3.11 -5.53 2.56
CA SER A 558 3.61 -4.36 3.29
C SER A 558 4.15 -4.82 4.63
N THR A 559 5.26 -4.23 5.05
CA THR A 559 5.90 -4.50 6.35
C THR A 559 5.92 -3.21 7.17
N TYR A 560 5.98 -3.33 8.49
CA TYR A 560 5.75 -2.23 9.42
C TYR A 560 6.73 -2.33 10.59
N ARG A 561 7.19 -1.15 11.05
CA ARG A 561 8.13 -1.03 12.18
C ARG A 561 7.47 -1.23 13.54
N ASP A 562 6.16 -1.03 13.61
CA ASP A 562 5.38 -1.21 14.84
C ASP A 562 4.37 -2.33 14.70
N ALA A 563 3.89 -2.81 15.85
CA ALA A 563 2.65 -3.57 15.93
C ALA A 563 1.43 -2.75 15.42
N ASN A 564 0.34 -3.43 15.16
CA ASN A 564 -0.92 -2.93 14.61
C ASN A 564 -0.80 -2.29 13.21
N LEU A 565 0.19 -2.72 12.41
CA LEU A 565 0.40 -2.27 11.04
C LEU A 565 0.71 -0.77 10.96
N TRP A 566 1.54 -0.26 11.89
CA TRP A 566 1.91 1.15 11.99
C TRP A 566 3.36 1.41 11.55
N ARG A 567 3.64 2.63 11.06
CA ARG A 567 4.95 3.02 10.49
C ARG A 567 5.43 2.04 9.42
N ALA A 568 4.74 2.03 8.27
CA ALA A 568 5.07 1.18 7.15
C ALA A 568 6.52 1.42 6.65
N TYR A 569 7.18 0.35 6.24
CA TYR A 569 8.37 0.46 5.41
C TYR A 569 7.99 0.94 4.01
N ASP A 570 8.95 1.61 3.40
CA ASP A 570 8.83 2.19 2.07
C ASP A 570 9.10 1.19 0.94
N VAL A 571 8.91 -0.09 1.23
CA VAL A 571 9.06 -1.19 0.30
C VAL A 571 7.85 -2.10 0.41
N THR A 572 7.33 -2.49 -0.75
CA THR A 572 6.32 -3.55 -0.83
C THR A 572 6.98 -4.79 -1.42
N LEU A 573 6.94 -5.90 -0.68
CA LEU A 573 7.54 -7.17 -1.08
C LEU A 573 6.59 -7.93 -1.99
N GLY A 574 6.97 -8.15 -3.24
CA GLY A 574 6.23 -9.04 -4.13
C GLY A 574 6.64 -10.50 -3.95
N LYS A 575 5.96 -11.40 -4.67
CA LYS A 575 6.29 -12.82 -4.67
C LYS A 575 7.77 -13.06 -4.98
N GLY A 576 8.41 -13.91 -4.18
CA GLY A 576 9.80 -14.30 -4.35
C GLY A 576 10.52 -14.52 -3.02
N LEU A 577 11.82 -14.80 -3.13
CA LEU A 577 12.72 -15.01 -2.01
C LEU A 577 13.52 -13.74 -1.71
N PHE A 578 13.58 -13.37 -0.44
CA PHE A 578 14.38 -12.29 0.10
C PHE A 578 15.35 -12.90 1.12
N PRO A 579 16.53 -13.39 0.69
CA PRO A 579 17.50 -14.04 1.56
C PRO A 579 18.04 -13.14 2.68
N TRP A 580 17.88 -11.82 2.54
CA TRP A 580 18.19 -10.83 3.58
C TRP A 580 17.26 -9.61 3.42
N VAL A 581 16.62 -9.19 4.51
CA VAL A 581 15.62 -8.10 4.47
C VAL A 581 16.24 -6.71 4.27
N GLU A 582 17.49 -6.49 4.67
CA GLU A 582 18.16 -5.19 4.46
C GLU A 582 18.46 -4.91 2.98
N ASP A 583 18.61 -5.95 2.13
CA ASP A 583 18.81 -5.78 0.68
C ASP A 583 17.64 -5.02 0.03
N VAL A 584 16.47 -5.03 0.66
CA VAL A 584 15.26 -4.36 0.20
C VAL A 584 14.86 -3.15 1.07
N GLY A 585 15.75 -2.70 1.95
CA GLY A 585 15.56 -1.49 2.76
C GLY A 585 14.72 -1.67 4.01
N ILE A 586 14.47 -2.91 4.44
CA ILE A 586 13.88 -3.22 5.74
C ILE A 586 15.02 -3.32 6.75
N ALA A 587 14.96 -2.53 7.82
CA ALA A 587 15.99 -2.57 8.83
C ALA A 587 15.95 -3.92 9.54
N ASN A 588 17.13 -4.47 9.80
CA ASN A 588 17.26 -5.69 10.55
C ASN A 588 16.62 -5.53 11.92
N ASP A 589 15.94 -6.57 12.39
CA ASP A 589 15.43 -6.62 13.75
C ASP A 589 14.51 -5.42 14.09
N ASP A 590 13.74 -4.93 13.11
CA ASP A 590 12.88 -3.75 13.27
C ASP A 590 11.55 -3.93 12.52
N MET A 591 11.14 -5.18 12.26
CA MET A 591 9.83 -5.50 11.70
C MET A 591 8.97 -6.13 12.79
N SER A 592 7.87 -5.43 13.16
CA SER A 592 6.96 -5.88 14.22
C SER A 592 5.57 -6.26 13.71
N SER A 593 5.21 -5.90 12.47
CA SER A 593 3.98 -6.38 11.84
C SER A 593 4.04 -6.33 10.31
N LEU A 594 3.11 -7.04 9.67
CA LEU A 594 3.03 -7.15 8.21
C LEU A 594 1.62 -7.52 7.75
N SER A 595 1.26 -7.11 6.54
CA SER A 595 0.00 -7.50 5.91
C SER A 595 0.14 -7.58 4.41
N VAL A 596 -0.80 -8.27 3.76
CA VAL A 596 -0.97 -8.15 2.32
C VAL A 596 -1.21 -6.68 1.98
N ALA A 597 -0.42 -6.17 1.04
CA ALA A 597 -0.43 -4.79 0.59
C ALA A 597 -1.68 -4.51 -0.25
N GLY A 598 -2.35 -3.41 0.02
CA GLY A 598 -3.50 -2.97 -0.74
C GLY A 598 -4.30 -1.88 -0.04
N GLU A 599 -5.23 -1.28 -0.79
CA GLU A 599 -6.19 -0.35 -0.20
C GLU A 599 -7.31 -1.13 0.49
N LYS A 600 -7.64 -0.74 1.72
CA LYS A 600 -8.78 -1.30 2.44
C LYS A 600 -10.04 -0.50 2.09
N TRP A 601 -11.12 -1.23 1.81
CA TRP A 601 -12.43 -0.66 1.53
C TRP A 601 -13.47 -1.35 2.40
N GLN A 602 -14.48 -0.63 2.86
CA GLN A 602 -15.52 -1.18 3.72
C GLN A 602 -16.89 -0.96 3.11
N LEU A 603 -17.70 -2.02 3.06
CA LEU A 603 -19.13 -1.95 2.77
C LEU A 603 -19.89 -2.05 4.10
N THR A 604 -20.59 -0.99 4.47
CA THR A 604 -21.47 -0.98 5.65
C THR A 604 -22.90 -0.72 5.20
N GLY A 605 -23.83 -1.57 5.64
CA GLY A 605 -25.20 -1.49 5.16
C GLY A 605 -26.16 -2.41 5.92
N THR A 606 -27.25 -2.75 5.25
CA THR A 606 -28.28 -3.63 5.80
C THR A 606 -28.60 -4.73 4.80
N ALA A 607 -28.55 -5.98 5.26
CA ALA A 607 -28.99 -7.15 4.54
C ALA A 607 -30.48 -7.40 4.80
N THR A 608 -31.25 -7.62 3.74
CA THR A 608 -32.66 -7.97 3.77
C THR A 608 -32.85 -9.34 3.12
N ILE A 609 -33.35 -10.31 3.88
CA ILE A 609 -33.60 -11.68 3.42
C ILE A 609 -35.11 -11.92 3.33
N GLN A 610 -35.58 -12.42 2.18
CA GLN A 610 -36.99 -12.66 1.88
C GLN A 610 -37.22 -14.06 1.31
N ILE A 611 -38.41 -14.61 1.59
CA ILE A 611 -38.86 -15.93 1.11
C ILE A 611 -40.26 -15.77 0.50
N ALA A 612 -40.50 -16.41 -0.64
CA ALA A 612 -41.66 -16.10 -1.49
C ALA A 612 -43.02 -16.64 -0.98
N SER A 613 -43.04 -17.75 -0.25
CA SER A 613 -44.22 -18.56 0.11
C SER A 613 -45.13 -17.90 1.13
N GLY A 614 -44.72 -16.75 1.69
CA GLY A 614 -45.49 -16.02 2.70
C GLY A 614 -45.59 -16.74 4.05
N ALA A 615 -44.91 -17.89 4.22
CA ALA A 615 -44.76 -18.57 5.51
C ALA A 615 -44.03 -17.67 6.52
N HIS A 616 -43.11 -16.84 6.03
CA HIS A 616 -42.44 -15.78 6.77
C HIS A 616 -42.69 -14.44 6.04
N PRO A 617 -43.80 -13.76 6.34
CA PRO A 617 -44.23 -12.57 5.59
C PRO A 617 -43.38 -11.33 5.87
N ASN A 618 -42.58 -11.35 6.93
CA ASN A 618 -41.66 -10.26 7.27
C ASN A 618 -40.24 -10.64 6.82
N PRO A 619 -39.51 -9.74 6.15
CA PRO A 619 -38.11 -9.96 5.85
C PRO A 619 -37.27 -10.01 7.13
N TYR A 620 -36.21 -10.81 7.12
CA TYR A 620 -35.13 -10.70 8.10
C TYR A 620 -34.24 -9.52 7.70
N ILE A 621 -33.90 -8.66 8.66
CA ILE A 621 -33.17 -7.41 8.42
C ILE A 621 -32.04 -7.33 9.43
N GLU A 622 -30.80 -7.43 8.95
CA GLU A 622 -29.61 -7.40 9.81
C GLU A 622 -28.59 -6.38 9.30
N PRO A 623 -27.89 -5.66 10.19
CA PRO A 623 -26.75 -4.84 9.78
C PRO A 623 -25.63 -5.74 9.28
N VAL A 624 -24.94 -5.30 8.23
CA VAL A 624 -23.80 -6.03 7.68
C VAL A 624 -22.63 -5.09 7.46
N THR A 625 -21.43 -5.59 7.76
CA THR A 625 -20.16 -4.94 7.46
C THR A 625 -19.26 -5.94 6.77
N MET A 626 -18.67 -5.54 5.65
CA MET A 626 -17.66 -6.32 4.94
C MET A 626 -16.43 -5.45 4.73
N THR A 627 -15.25 -6.03 4.88
CA THR A 627 -13.97 -5.39 4.56
C THR A 627 -13.37 -6.05 3.34
N PHE A 628 -12.86 -5.24 2.44
CA PHE A 628 -12.25 -5.65 1.19
C PHE A 628 -10.84 -5.09 1.11
N LEU A 629 -9.97 -5.85 0.47
CA LEU A 629 -8.61 -5.45 0.13
C LEU A 629 -8.50 -5.35 -1.39
N VAL A 630 -7.96 -4.23 -1.86
CA VAL A 630 -7.59 -4.00 -3.26
C VAL A 630 -6.08 -4.08 -3.34
N PRO A 631 -5.48 -5.19 -3.77
CA PRO A 631 -4.03 -5.32 -3.77
C PRO A 631 -3.39 -4.24 -4.64
N SER A 632 -2.24 -3.72 -4.23
CA SER A 632 -1.50 -2.70 -4.98
C SER A 632 -1.22 -3.20 -6.41
N ASN A 633 -1.49 -2.37 -7.41
CA ASN A 633 -1.36 -2.71 -8.85
C ASN A 633 -2.24 -3.87 -9.33
N SER A 634 -3.28 -4.23 -8.58
CA SER A 634 -4.27 -5.24 -8.97
C SER A 634 -5.62 -4.57 -9.22
N GLN A 635 -6.34 -5.07 -10.23
CA GLN A 635 -7.77 -4.80 -10.35
C GLN A 635 -8.57 -5.81 -9.51
N GLN A 636 -7.95 -6.69 -8.74
CA GLN A 636 -8.70 -7.64 -7.93
C GLN A 636 -9.29 -6.98 -6.68
N LEU A 637 -10.55 -7.32 -6.37
CA LEU A 637 -11.16 -7.01 -5.09
C LEU A 637 -11.27 -8.30 -4.29
N LEU A 638 -10.51 -8.37 -3.20
CA LEU A 638 -10.45 -9.51 -2.31
C LEU A 638 -11.30 -9.23 -1.07
N VAL A 639 -12.10 -10.20 -0.63
CA VAL A 639 -12.83 -10.09 0.64
C VAL A 639 -11.82 -10.34 1.76
N ALA A 640 -11.50 -9.30 2.53
CA ALA A 640 -10.60 -9.37 3.67
C ALA A 640 -11.32 -9.80 4.95
N LYS A 641 -12.56 -9.33 5.13
CA LYS A 641 -13.47 -9.80 6.18
C LYS A 641 -14.89 -9.89 5.62
N PRO A 642 -15.53 -11.07 5.58
CA PRO A 642 -16.91 -11.20 5.16
C PRO A 642 -17.87 -10.62 6.20
N PHE A 643 -19.18 -10.59 5.89
CA PHE A 643 -20.19 -10.27 6.89
C PHE A 643 -20.38 -11.46 7.85
N ASP A 644 -20.71 -11.17 9.10
CA ASP A 644 -20.98 -12.21 10.11
C ASP A 644 -22.17 -13.08 9.68
N PRO A 645 -22.17 -14.39 9.98
CA PRO A 645 -23.30 -15.28 9.67
C PRO A 645 -24.64 -14.69 10.10
N ILE A 646 -25.61 -14.69 9.19
CA ILE A 646 -26.97 -14.21 9.47
C ILE A 646 -27.85 -15.41 9.79
N ASP A 647 -28.16 -15.58 11.08
CA ASP A 647 -29.07 -16.63 11.55
C ASP A 647 -30.54 -16.24 11.35
N THR A 648 -31.31 -17.14 10.74
CA THR A 648 -32.77 -17.01 10.59
C THR A 648 -33.45 -18.22 11.22
N ASP A 649 -34.78 -18.14 11.42
CA ASP A 649 -35.56 -19.30 11.90
C ASP A 649 -35.55 -20.49 10.91
N LEU A 650 -35.08 -20.22 9.69
CA LEU A 650 -34.97 -21.15 8.58
C LEU A 650 -33.51 -21.35 8.19
N GLY A 651 -32.56 -21.28 9.12
CA GLY A 651 -31.15 -21.58 8.85
C GLY A 651 -30.28 -20.33 8.66
N THR A 652 -29.03 -20.55 8.27
CA THR A 652 -27.97 -19.55 8.37
C THR A 652 -27.47 -19.18 6.98
N VAL A 653 -27.35 -17.88 6.72
CA VAL A 653 -26.69 -17.36 5.52
C VAL A 653 -25.24 -17.02 5.86
N THR A 654 -24.31 -17.71 5.23
CA THR A 654 -22.87 -17.55 5.41
C THR A 654 -22.17 -17.17 4.11
N TYR A 655 -21.02 -16.53 4.23
CA TYR A 655 -20.07 -16.38 3.13
C TYR A 655 -19.25 -17.67 2.99
N VAL A 656 -19.00 -18.17 1.77
CA VAL A 656 -18.37 -19.50 1.58
C VAL A 656 -17.21 -19.60 0.59
N ASP A 657 -17.01 -18.68 -0.36
CA ASP A 657 -15.85 -18.80 -1.26
C ASP A 657 -15.39 -17.47 -1.90
N SER A 658 -14.09 -17.47 -2.15
CA SER A 658 -13.08 -16.46 -2.46
C SER A 658 -12.76 -16.30 -3.96
N ARG A 659 -13.68 -16.61 -4.87
CA ARG A 659 -13.53 -16.20 -6.28
C ARG A 659 -13.63 -14.67 -6.34
N GLY A 660 -12.50 -14.02 -6.12
CA GLY A 660 -12.36 -12.58 -6.04
C GLY A 660 -12.89 -11.86 -7.27
N GLY A 661 -13.09 -10.56 -7.12
CA GLY A 661 -13.61 -9.70 -8.18
C GLY A 661 -12.57 -9.06 -9.06
N THR A 662 -13.01 -8.32 -10.08
CA THR A 662 -12.18 -7.40 -10.87
C THR A 662 -12.83 -6.02 -10.99
N PHE A 663 -12.10 -4.93 -10.73
CA PHE A 663 -12.46 -3.56 -11.07
C PHE A 663 -12.62 -3.42 -12.59
N ALA A 664 -13.70 -2.76 -13.04
CA ALA A 664 -13.84 -2.39 -14.45
C ALA A 664 -12.98 -1.16 -14.79
N THR A 665 -12.50 -1.07 -16.02
CA THR A 665 -11.59 -0.02 -16.51
C THR A 665 -12.22 1.37 -16.67
N ASP A 666 -13.52 1.52 -16.41
CA ASP A 666 -14.29 2.74 -16.67
C ASP A 666 -14.57 3.60 -15.42
N GLY A 667 -14.05 3.20 -14.25
CA GLY A 667 -14.25 3.90 -12.99
C GLY A 667 -15.56 3.58 -12.27
N GLN A 668 -16.39 2.66 -12.77
CA GLN A 668 -17.48 2.07 -11.99
C GLN A 668 -16.97 0.88 -11.16
N ILE A 669 -17.27 0.88 -9.86
CA ILE A 669 -16.97 -0.28 -9.01
C ILE A 669 -18.16 -1.24 -9.10
N ILE A 670 -17.93 -2.37 -9.75
CA ILE A 670 -18.82 -3.54 -9.76
C ILE A 670 -18.31 -4.44 -8.63
N ILE A 671 -19.14 -4.65 -7.60
CA ILE A 671 -18.81 -5.61 -6.55
C ILE A 671 -19.01 -7.03 -7.11
N PRO A 672 -18.06 -7.95 -6.93
CA PRO A 672 -18.02 -9.20 -7.67
C PRO A 672 -19.12 -10.20 -7.31
N GLU A 673 -19.22 -11.25 -8.14
CA GLU A 673 -20.00 -12.46 -7.90
C GLU A 673 -19.39 -13.28 -6.74
N PHE A 674 -19.62 -12.86 -5.50
CA PHE A 674 -19.16 -13.65 -4.36
C PHE A 674 -20.21 -14.67 -3.91
N SER A 675 -19.72 -15.84 -3.49
CA SER A 675 -20.56 -16.97 -3.14
C SER A 675 -21.01 -16.90 -1.68
N ILE A 676 -22.33 -16.86 -1.49
CA ILE A 676 -22.97 -17.05 -0.19
C ILE A 676 -23.63 -18.43 -0.17
N GLN A 677 -23.71 -19.04 0.99
CA GLN A 677 -24.40 -20.30 1.21
C GLN A 677 -25.56 -20.06 2.16
N ALA A 678 -26.72 -20.62 1.83
CA ALA A 678 -27.79 -20.77 2.80
C ALA A 678 -27.81 -22.23 3.24
N SER A 679 -27.60 -22.46 4.53
CA SER A 679 -27.62 -23.80 5.14
C SER A 679 -28.78 -23.92 6.10
N LYS A 680 -29.33 -25.13 6.21
CA LYS A 680 -30.41 -25.41 7.16
C LYS A 680 -29.85 -25.59 8.56
N LEU A 681 -30.54 -25.02 9.56
CA LEU A 681 -30.28 -25.31 10.96
C LEU A 681 -30.43 -26.83 11.18
N HIS A 682 -29.32 -27.51 11.50
CA HIS A 682 -29.27 -28.94 11.82
C HIS A 682 -29.51 -29.92 10.65
N ALA A 683 -29.10 -29.60 9.40
CA ALA A 683 -29.08 -30.58 8.31
C ALA A 683 -27.94 -30.35 7.29
N SER A 684 -27.47 -31.43 6.67
CA SER A 684 -26.36 -31.45 5.69
C SER A 684 -26.71 -30.93 4.28
N LEU A 685 -27.84 -30.22 4.13
CA LEU A 685 -28.27 -29.63 2.85
C LEU A 685 -27.97 -28.14 2.85
N SER A 686 -27.17 -27.72 1.86
CA SER A 686 -26.77 -26.33 1.64
C SER A 686 -26.79 -26.02 0.16
N ASP A 687 -27.28 -24.84 -0.20
CA ASP A 687 -27.25 -24.36 -1.58
C ASP A 687 -26.36 -23.10 -1.65
N THR A 688 -25.59 -22.98 -2.73
CA THR A 688 -24.65 -21.87 -2.94
C THR A 688 -25.20 -20.90 -3.99
N PHE A 689 -25.08 -19.61 -3.70
CA PHE A 689 -25.68 -18.53 -4.46
C PHE A 689 -24.69 -17.40 -4.68
N ILE A 690 -24.96 -16.57 -5.68
CA ILE A 690 -24.10 -15.45 -6.05
C ILE A 690 -24.76 -14.15 -5.58
N LEU A 691 -23.99 -13.33 -4.86
CA LEU A 691 -24.34 -11.96 -4.53
C LEU A 691 -23.52 -11.03 -5.46
N SER A 692 -24.19 -10.13 -6.21
CA SER A 692 -23.51 -9.20 -7.12
C SER A 692 -24.29 -7.90 -7.34
N THR A 693 -23.69 -6.92 -8.02
CA THR A 693 -24.41 -5.71 -8.47
C THR A 693 -25.23 -5.94 -9.75
N GLY A 694 -25.28 -7.17 -10.26
CA GLY A 694 -25.99 -7.56 -11.48
C GLY A 694 -27.49 -7.77 -11.27
N SER A 695 -28.13 -8.48 -12.19
CA SER A 695 -29.52 -8.92 -12.05
C SER A 695 -29.59 -10.38 -11.61
N THR A 696 -30.48 -10.68 -10.68
CA THR A 696 -30.76 -12.05 -10.23
C THR A 696 -32.24 -12.37 -10.45
N THR A 697 -32.51 -13.62 -10.84
CA THR A 697 -33.87 -14.14 -10.97
C THR A 697 -33.90 -15.50 -10.29
N SER A 698 -34.81 -15.67 -9.34
CA SER A 698 -34.86 -16.88 -8.55
C SER A 698 -35.36 -18.07 -9.40
N PRO A 699 -35.02 -19.32 -9.06
CA PRO A 699 -35.27 -20.48 -9.92
C PRO A 699 -36.74 -20.73 -10.28
N GLN A 700 -37.70 -20.37 -9.41
CA GLN A 700 -39.14 -20.44 -9.71
C GLN A 700 -39.72 -19.09 -10.19
N ASN A 701 -38.88 -18.10 -10.51
CA ASN A 701 -39.22 -16.75 -10.96
C ASN A 701 -40.08 -15.95 -9.95
N HIS A 702 -40.08 -16.28 -8.67
CA HIS A 702 -40.81 -15.50 -7.66
C HIS A 702 -40.13 -14.15 -7.38
N PHE A 703 -38.81 -14.07 -7.50
CA PHE A 703 -38.03 -12.84 -7.38
C PHE A 703 -37.30 -12.51 -8.67
N ASN A 704 -37.38 -11.24 -9.07
CA ASN A 704 -36.54 -10.65 -10.10
C ASN A 704 -36.05 -9.30 -9.57
N LYS A 705 -34.75 -9.19 -9.32
CA LYS A 705 -34.14 -8.03 -8.68
C LYS A 705 -32.86 -7.65 -9.41
N THR A 706 -32.63 -6.36 -9.55
CA THR A 706 -31.40 -5.81 -10.14
C THR A 706 -30.69 -4.98 -9.08
N GLY A 707 -29.41 -5.26 -8.87
CA GLY A 707 -28.51 -4.50 -8.03
C GLY A 707 -28.11 -3.18 -8.69
N SER A 708 -27.25 -2.43 -8.00
CA SER A 708 -26.69 -1.18 -8.52
C SER A 708 -25.18 -1.17 -8.30
N PRO A 709 -24.37 -0.72 -9.29
CA PRO A 709 -22.94 -0.50 -9.10
C PRO A 709 -22.71 0.63 -8.09
N VAL A 710 -21.48 0.75 -7.59
CA VAL A 710 -21.14 1.80 -6.62
C VAL A 710 -21.28 3.18 -7.29
N ALA A 711 -22.12 4.03 -6.70
CA ALA A 711 -22.31 5.41 -7.12
C ALA A 711 -21.16 6.31 -6.62
N ALA A 712 -21.07 7.55 -7.13
CA ALA A 712 -20.03 8.51 -6.74
C ALA A 712 -20.04 8.87 -5.24
N ASP A 713 -21.16 8.69 -4.56
CA ASP A 713 -21.30 8.88 -3.10
C ASP A 713 -21.06 7.58 -2.29
N GLY A 714 -20.57 6.53 -2.95
CA GLY A 714 -20.28 5.23 -2.34
C GLY A 714 -21.49 4.29 -2.22
N LYS A 715 -22.71 4.70 -2.57
CA LYS A 715 -23.89 3.81 -2.42
C LYS A 715 -23.86 2.64 -3.39
N VAL A 716 -24.28 1.46 -2.92
CA VAL A 716 -24.30 0.22 -3.70
C VAL A 716 -25.44 -0.70 -3.26
N THR A 717 -25.99 -1.48 -4.20
CA THR A 717 -26.97 -2.53 -3.93
C THR A 717 -26.49 -3.86 -4.50
N LEU A 718 -26.36 -4.86 -3.63
CA LEU A 718 -26.05 -6.24 -4.02
C LEU A 718 -27.30 -7.10 -3.96
N VAL A 719 -27.48 -7.96 -4.95
CA VAL A 719 -28.62 -8.85 -5.05
C VAL A 719 -28.17 -10.28 -5.31
N GLY A 720 -28.76 -11.22 -4.59
CA GLY A 720 -28.54 -12.65 -4.75
C GLY A 720 -29.85 -13.39 -4.54
N SER A 721 -30.12 -14.42 -5.33
CA SER A 721 -31.34 -15.22 -5.17
C SER A 721 -31.06 -16.67 -5.50
N GLY A 722 -31.97 -17.53 -5.06
CA GLY A 722 -31.91 -18.94 -5.36
C GLY A 722 -33.13 -19.66 -4.83
N HIS A 723 -32.98 -20.97 -4.64
CA HIS A 723 -34.05 -21.85 -4.23
C HIS A 723 -33.56 -22.70 -3.07
N MET A 724 -34.33 -22.76 -1.99
CA MET A 724 -34.00 -23.56 -0.81
C MET A 724 -34.90 -24.80 -0.80
N SER A 725 -34.31 -25.97 -1.05
CA SER A 725 -35.03 -27.24 -1.05
C SER A 725 -34.89 -27.99 0.29
N GLY A 726 -35.99 -28.56 0.81
CA GLY A 726 -35.93 -29.49 1.96
C GLY A 726 -35.97 -28.89 3.37
N PHE A 727 -36.43 -27.65 3.53
CA PHE A 727 -36.73 -27.05 4.84
C PHE A 727 -37.99 -27.66 5.47
N GLY A 728 -37.78 -28.67 6.31
CA GLY A 728 -38.81 -29.21 7.23
C GLY A 728 -40.07 -29.77 6.57
N GLY A 729 -40.00 -30.25 5.32
CA GLY A 729 -41.17 -30.73 4.59
C GLY A 729 -42.25 -29.67 4.34
N ALA A 730 -41.95 -28.39 4.59
CA ALA A 730 -42.94 -27.30 4.58
C ALA A 730 -42.55 -26.09 3.72
N VAL A 731 -41.28 -25.93 3.32
CA VAL A 731 -40.88 -24.84 2.40
C VAL A 731 -39.87 -25.38 1.37
N ASP A 732 -40.32 -25.42 0.12
CA ASP A 732 -39.55 -25.69 -1.10
C ASP A 732 -39.74 -24.46 -1.98
N ASP A 733 -38.88 -23.46 -1.82
CA ASP A 733 -39.23 -22.10 -2.25
C ASP A 733 -38.03 -21.21 -2.55
N ASP A 734 -38.31 -20.16 -3.31
CA ASP A 734 -37.34 -19.15 -3.69
C ASP A 734 -37.04 -18.20 -2.53
N PHE A 735 -35.79 -17.78 -2.44
CA PHE A 735 -35.34 -16.76 -1.50
C PHE A 735 -34.54 -15.65 -2.22
N LEU A 736 -34.50 -14.48 -1.59
CA LEU A 736 -33.80 -13.29 -2.08
C LEU A 736 -33.01 -12.66 -0.93
N VAL A 737 -31.77 -12.28 -1.22
CA VAL A 737 -30.91 -11.46 -0.36
C VAL A 737 -30.63 -10.15 -1.08
N VAL A 738 -30.86 -9.03 -0.39
CA VAL A 738 -30.52 -7.69 -0.85
C VAL A 738 -29.64 -7.01 0.19
N ILE A 739 -28.46 -6.53 -0.20
CA ILE A 739 -27.61 -5.70 0.65
C ILE A 739 -27.61 -4.29 0.09
N ASP A 740 -28.20 -3.35 0.83
CA ASP A 740 -28.11 -1.92 0.54
C ASP A 740 -27.10 -1.28 1.50
N GLY A 741 -26.06 -0.65 0.97
CA GLY A 741 -24.99 -0.12 1.80
C GLY A 741 -24.16 0.99 1.14
N THR A 742 -23.15 1.45 1.87
CA THR A 742 -22.15 2.42 1.41
C THR A 742 -20.79 1.76 1.40
N PHE A 743 -20.12 1.78 0.24
CA PHE A 743 -18.79 1.26 -0.01
C PHE A 743 -17.79 2.41 -0.06
N LEU A 744 -16.93 2.52 0.96
CA LEU A 744 -15.97 3.61 1.08
C LEU A 744 -14.58 3.08 1.34
N ARG A 745 -13.58 3.80 0.80
CA ARG A 745 -12.18 3.62 1.15
C ARG A 745 -11.99 3.91 2.63
N GLN A 746 -11.30 3.01 3.34
CA GLN A 746 -10.85 3.23 4.70
C GLN A 746 -9.54 4.03 4.61
N THR A 747 -9.49 5.15 5.33
CA THR A 747 -8.30 6.00 5.44
C THR A 747 -7.26 5.38 6.35
#